data_AF-A0A940Z8Y9-F1
#
_entry.id   AF-A0A940Z8Y9-F1
#
_cell.length_a   1.000
_cell.length_b   1.000
_cell.length_c   1.000
_cell.angle_alpha   90.00
_cell.angle_beta   90.00
_cell.angle_gamma   90.00
#
_symmetry.space_group_name_H-M   'P 1'
#
loop_
_entity.id
_entity.type
_entity.pdbx_description
1 polymer ?
#
loop_
_entity_poly.entity_id
_entity_poly.type
_entity_poly.pdbx_seq_one_letter_code
_entity_poly.pdbx_strand_id
1 'polypeptide(L)'
;MNTGDLSFFATGLWCIPLVFLGALLGLALLVRYWRLQSLQDLKHIQAELRGSEKQTRALAAALQGYSPTDPEPYGSQAANLENKLQDFQRQAHNLRIEYVGMQEEAHRLISAPWHTLPRAPYEWYHLRREIAALHQRLETPRALLASLEQSQQGLQRQAWQTAQSCRQVRGLHLAVSQAIERLRAQNVHGSALDAAVDQAERARQDLKGLPDYFLTGEEGEVLAQADRDTVIAAYRIVSDHGPGLEQLNAQTQEWEKGHAQVVEQVSTLRHSLASLEQGLATAPPTLVLDEWSRQFQNFMVISQALHASLGRPEVESIPLVSEQAARTQQAVDDVGGHLRQARQQHAALEQLLPELLENLKAVSAQFTALGTSPIHPVVWDQSSPKLTRLSQQVNAIGSLRKPRTPEQVEQDLNNATQLNTECKELGQYCQQVARQHAQLLDLLASPEISQGVDWFTDVEKLLSQVQQYHPENWPRGDMVASLPGELASLKDGLENLAGAAAARPIPEAQVALSLEDVRYLKENQRSLRMRLSNIQNHLGEIQLIEGHAAEQLQRAGVTLTLLESLSRSNRYLLGIAAREVQNQQFSLEALRDELEHSERGTVDKKSRQVKAFVEGFEQQANRWLEQLNQDIRGKTDQLNASLKTLEAVAKLDESAVAAADRLVSADRGQKSFLGLDELGLEFKQRCEFWEKCDAAQKALAEVEKPVLETSQQVSQNHQTVQKQLADAADMLRQPTGWLPVGLSLGPERREFDSLGKQWQNLQEKSKTAIQLVADLGKLSSRYQVLSEKIGRAMERAAEEQAELESLDSELSEHRERWKNLRRAYRDNPQASQEINDLLDGVEKEVESLRKQARQGDLSAEQLEQALKKLTRRVRLAQVAVDDQHAVDVNGRVIPFRESTYREF
;
A
#
# COMPACT_ATOMS: atom_id res chain seq x y z
N MET A 1 2.88 130.84 39.83
CA MET A 1 1.59 130.31 39.32
C MET A 1 1.09 129.13 40.14
N ASN A 2 1.48 127.89 40.04
CA ASN A 2 2.80 127.53 39.67
C ASN A 2 3.54 127.35 40.97
N THR A 3 4.53 128.15 41.10
CA THR A 3 5.58 127.68 40.24
C THR A 3 6.52 127.08 41.23
N GLY A 4 6.58 125.75 41.20
CA GLY A 4 7.75 124.98 41.53
C GLY A 4 7.53 124.15 42.78
N ASP A 5 7.41 122.84 42.65
CA ASP A 5 8.60 121.99 42.52
C ASP A 5 9.54 122.45 43.64
N LEU A 6 9.50 121.86 44.82
CA LEU A 6 10.48 120.84 45.13
C LEU A 6 10.68 120.87 46.64
N SER A 7 11.20 119.82 47.24
CA SER A 7 11.74 118.61 46.66
C SER A 7 11.64 117.60 47.76
N PHE A 8 11.47 116.36 47.29
CA PHE A 8 11.91 115.09 47.88
C PHE A 8 13.28 115.13 48.56
N PHE A 9 13.96 116.25 48.66
CA PHE A 9 15.33 116.33 49.14
C PHE A 9 15.42 117.24 50.36
N ALA A 10 14.56 118.27 50.45
CA ALA A 10 13.92 118.67 51.72
C ALA A 10 12.86 117.65 52.22
N THR A 11 12.60 116.56 51.49
CA THR A 11 11.72 115.47 52.00
C THR A 11 12.40 114.11 52.15
N GLY A 12 13.62 113.91 51.63
CA GLY A 12 14.25 112.59 51.50
C GLY A 12 15.56 112.43 52.27
N LEU A 13 16.29 113.52 52.54
CA LEU A 13 17.19 113.52 53.70
C LEU A 13 16.38 113.57 55.01
N TRP A 14 15.14 114.08 54.96
CA TRP A 14 14.14 113.99 56.03
C TRP A 14 13.50 112.60 56.17
N CYS A 15 13.61 111.72 55.17
CA CYS A 15 13.17 110.33 55.31
C CYS A 15 14.10 109.49 56.21
N ILE A 16 15.40 109.79 56.28
CA ILE A 16 16.34 109.07 57.15
C ILE A 16 15.98 109.21 58.62
N PRO A 17 15.78 110.41 59.19
CA PRO A 17 15.36 110.52 60.59
C PRO A 17 14.01 109.85 60.83
N LEU A 18 13.08 109.82 59.85
CA LEU A 18 11.82 109.07 60.00
C LEU A 18 12.01 107.56 60.04
N VAL A 19 12.86 106.98 59.19
CA VAL A 19 13.16 105.53 59.23
C VAL A 19 13.95 105.18 60.49
N PHE A 20 14.92 106.00 60.90
CA PHE A 20 15.68 105.80 62.13
C PHE A 20 14.79 105.90 63.37
N LEU A 21 13.88 106.87 63.40
CA LEU A 21 12.93 107.05 64.49
C LEU A 21 11.88 105.93 64.49
N GLY A 22 11.47 105.45 63.31
CA GLY A 22 10.63 104.26 63.15
C GLY A 22 11.30 102.97 63.66
N ALA A 23 12.59 102.76 63.36
CA ALA A 23 13.35 101.61 63.85
C ALA A 23 13.57 101.69 65.37
N LEU A 24 13.89 102.87 65.91
CA LEU A 24 14.02 103.10 67.35
C LEU A 24 12.70 102.90 68.09
N LEU A 25 11.59 103.37 67.51
CA LEU A 25 10.26 103.22 68.08
C LEU A 25 9.80 101.75 68.03
N GLY A 26 10.13 101.04 66.95
CA GLY A 26 9.94 99.59 66.83
C GLY A 26 10.71 98.83 67.91
N LEU A 27 12.01 99.10 68.08
CA LEU A 27 12.82 98.47 69.12
C LEU A 27 12.33 98.80 70.54
N ALA A 28 11.88 100.03 70.79
CA ALA A 28 11.35 100.44 72.09
C ALA A 28 10.03 99.72 72.43
N LEU A 29 9.12 99.58 71.46
CA LEU A 29 7.87 98.82 71.64
C LEU A 29 8.15 97.34 71.91
N LEU A 30 9.16 96.79 71.23
CA LEU A 30 9.53 95.39 71.33
C LEU A 30 10.17 95.08 72.70
N VAL A 31 11.04 95.96 73.21
CA VAL A 31 11.55 95.92 74.59
C VAL A 31 10.42 96.04 75.61
N ARG A 32 9.48 96.97 75.40
CA ARG A 32 8.33 97.14 76.31
C ARG A 32 7.45 95.90 76.36
N TYR A 33 7.19 95.28 75.21
CA TYR A 33 6.42 94.04 75.12
C TYR A 33 7.11 92.90 75.87
N TRP A 34 8.40 92.66 75.59
CA TRP A 34 9.16 91.61 76.28
C TRP A 34 9.26 91.84 77.78
N ARG A 35 9.47 93.08 78.22
CA ARG A 35 9.49 93.42 79.64
C ARG A 35 8.18 93.09 80.36
N LEU A 36 7.04 93.51 79.79
CA LEU A 36 5.73 93.27 80.41
C LEU A 36 5.43 91.77 80.52
N GLN A 37 5.71 91.02 79.45
CA GLN A 37 5.48 89.59 79.42
C GLN A 37 6.37 88.86 80.44
N SER A 38 7.67 89.12 80.47
CA SER A 38 8.61 88.50 81.41
C SER A 38 8.20 88.71 82.87
N LEU A 39 7.69 89.91 83.22
CA LEU A 39 7.21 90.20 84.57
C LEU A 39 5.89 89.47 84.93
N GLN A 40 5.01 89.23 83.95
CA GLN A 40 3.80 88.44 84.17
C GLN A 40 4.14 86.95 84.36
N ASP A 41 5.01 86.42 83.51
CA ASP A 41 5.44 85.02 83.56
C ASP A 41 6.14 84.69 84.89
N LEU A 42 7.01 85.58 85.40
CA LEU A 42 7.62 85.45 86.72
C LEU A 42 6.58 85.40 87.86
N LYS A 43 5.54 86.26 87.84
CA LYS A 43 4.48 86.22 88.86
C LYS A 43 3.72 84.90 88.86
N HIS A 44 3.48 84.32 87.67
CA HIS A 44 2.79 83.04 87.54
C HIS A 44 3.63 81.90 88.12
N ILE A 45 4.92 81.84 87.75
CA ILE A 45 5.90 80.88 88.30
C ILE A 45 5.93 80.94 89.84
N GLN A 46 5.92 82.14 90.42
CA GLN A 46 5.92 82.31 91.88
C GLN A 46 4.66 81.75 92.55
N ALA A 47 3.48 81.94 91.95
CA ALA A 47 2.22 81.44 92.50
C ALA A 47 2.19 79.90 92.53
N GLU A 48 2.71 79.26 91.47
CA GLU A 48 2.76 77.81 91.36
C GLU A 48 3.74 77.16 92.34
N LEU A 49 4.94 77.74 92.50
CA LEU A 49 5.91 77.28 93.49
C LEU A 49 5.31 77.34 94.90
N ARG A 50 4.59 78.41 95.25
CA ARG A 50 3.91 78.54 96.55
C ARG A 50 2.76 77.54 96.73
N GLY A 51 1.98 77.28 95.67
CA GLY A 51 0.91 76.29 95.69
C GLY A 51 1.44 74.89 95.99
N SER A 52 2.53 74.52 95.31
CA SER A 52 3.17 73.21 95.43
C SER A 52 3.87 73.02 96.79
N GLU A 53 4.50 74.07 97.35
CA GLU A 53 5.03 74.07 98.72
C GLU A 53 3.92 73.85 99.78
N LYS A 54 2.72 74.41 99.57
CA LYS A 54 1.60 74.25 100.51
C LYS A 54 1.05 72.83 100.50
N GLN A 55 0.86 72.25 99.33
CA GLN A 55 0.39 70.86 99.16
C GLN A 55 1.38 69.86 99.76
N THR A 56 2.69 70.03 99.52
CA THR A 56 3.70 69.13 100.08
C THR A 56 3.82 69.21 101.60
N ARG A 57 3.57 70.37 102.22
CA ARG A 57 3.45 70.45 103.69
C ARG A 57 2.24 69.69 104.23
N ALA A 58 1.11 69.73 103.52
CA ALA A 58 -0.07 68.95 103.91
C ALA A 58 0.19 67.45 103.78
N LEU A 59 0.88 67.01 102.72
CA LEU A 59 1.31 65.63 102.54
C LEU A 59 2.30 65.19 103.63
N ALA A 60 3.32 66.01 103.92
CA ALA A 60 4.27 65.74 105.00
C ALA A 60 3.59 65.58 106.38
N ALA A 61 2.55 66.37 106.65
CA ALA A 61 1.76 66.24 107.88
C ALA A 61 0.95 64.94 107.93
N ALA A 62 0.36 64.52 106.80
CA ALA A 62 -0.39 63.26 106.70
C ALA A 62 0.51 62.02 106.88
N LEU A 63 1.82 62.16 106.71
CA LEU A 63 2.81 61.07 106.80
C LEU A 63 3.44 60.90 108.19
N GLN A 64 3.16 61.78 109.16
CA GLN A 64 3.75 61.70 110.49
C GLN A 64 3.43 60.39 111.26
N GLY A 65 2.44 59.62 110.80
CA GLY A 65 2.08 58.32 111.37
C GLY A 65 2.79 57.10 110.79
N TYR A 66 3.64 57.25 109.76
CA TYR A 66 4.33 56.16 109.09
C TYR A 66 5.84 56.40 109.05
N SER A 67 6.63 55.41 109.44
CA SER A 67 8.09 55.45 109.41
C SER A 67 8.65 54.50 108.34
N PRO A 68 9.73 54.86 107.63
CA PRO A 68 10.51 53.92 106.82
C PRO A 68 11.02 52.70 107.61
N THR A 69 11.11 52.83 108.94
CA THR A 69 11.53 51.74 109.85
C THR A 69 10.36 50.89 110.33
N ASP A 70 9.12 51.20 109.94
CA ASP A 70 7.97 50.37 110.28
C ASP A 70 8.11 48.99 109.58
N PRO A 71 7.62 47.90 110.18
CA PRO A 71 7.55 46.61 109.52
C PRO A 71 6.74 46.67 108.22
N GLU A 72 6.97 45.70 107.33
CA GLU A 72 6.07 45.49 106.18
C GLU A 72 4.64 45.24 106.68
N PRO A 73 3.62 45.76 105.99
CA PRO A 73 3.65 46.27 104.61
C PRO A 73 3.85 47.78 104.46
N TYR A 74 4.06 48.52 105.56
CA TYR A 74 4.16 49.98 105.52
C TYR A 74 5.58 50.51 105.33
N GLY A 75 6.60 49.81 105.84
CA GLY A 75 8.00 50.26 105.83
C GLY A 75 8.55 50.65 104.46
N SER A 76 8.50 49.72 103.50
CA SER A 76 8.99 49.97 102.13
C SER A 76 8.26 51.11 101.42
N GLN A 77 6.94 51.21 101.62
CA GLN A 77 6.12 52.25 101.01
C GLN A 77 6.37 53.62 101.65
N ALA A 78 6.52 53.69 102.97
CA ALA A 78 6.88 54.91 103.69
C ALA A 78 8.27 55.43 103.28
N ALA A 79 9.25 54.54 103.14
CA ALA A 79 10.60 54.87 102.65
C ALA A 79 10.58 55.47 101.24
N ASN A 80 9.81 54.88 100.33
CA ASN A 80 9.66 55.37 98.96
C ASN A 80 9.02 56.78 98.94
N LEU A 81 8.01 56.98 99.77
CA LEU A 81 7.29 58.25 99.85
C LEU A 81 8.16 59.35 100.46
N GLU A 82 8.96 59.06 101.49
CA GLU A 82 9.94 60.00 102.04
C GLU A 82 10.99 60.41 101.00
N ASN A 83 11.55 59.46 100.25
CA ASN A 83 12.52 59.75 99.19
C ASN A 83 11.93 60.69 98.13
N LYS A 84 10.70 60.43 97.66
CA LYS A 84 10.00 61.30 96.71
C LYS A 84 9.74 62.70 97.27
N LEU A 85 9.46 62.81 98.57
CA LEU A 85 9.21 64.10 99.23
C LEU A 85 10.50 64.92 99.31
N GLN A 86 11.62 64.29 99.66
CA GLN A 86 12.94 64.92 99.67
C GLN A 86 13.36 65.38 98.27
N ASP A 87 13.12 64.56 97.25
CA ASP A 87 13.39 64.91 95.85
C ASP A 87 12.57 66.13 95.40
N PHE A 88 11.28 66.16 95.71
CA PHE A 88 10.44 67.31 95.42
C PHE A 88 10.96 68.58 96.12
N GLN A 89 11.29 68.50 97.42
CA GLN A 89 11.77 69.65 98.19
C GLN A 89 13.07 70.21 97.61
N ARG A 90 13.99 69.33 97.19
CA ARG A 90 15.25 69.71 96.53
C ARG A 90 15.00 70.42 95.20
N GLN A 91 14.11 69.89 94.36
CA GLN A 91 13.79 70.50 93.07
C GLN A 91 13.07 71.84 93.23
N ALA A 92 12.08 71.93 94.13
CA ALA A 92 11.37 73.17 94.41
C ALA A 92 12.31 74.25 94.95
N HIS A 93 13.27 73.88 95.82
CA HIS A 93 14.28 74.81 96.33
C HIS A 93 15.21 75.34 95.21
N ASN A 94 15.72 74.46 94.35
CA ASN A 94 16.58 74.87 93.23
C ASN A 94 15.85 75.81 92.25
N LEU A 95 14.60 75.49 91.90
CA LEU A 95 13.78 76.34 91.03
C LEU A 95 13.49 77.70 91.66
N ARG A 96 13.38 77.76 92.99
CA ARG A 96 13.21 79.02 93.71
C ARG A 96 14.46 79.89 93.66
N ILE A 97 15.65 79.30 93.75
CA ILE A 97 16.92 80.02 93.57
C ILE A 97 17.01 80.60 92.15
N GLU A 98 16.73 79.78 91.12
CA GLU A 98 16.72 80.24 89.73
C GLU A 98 15.69 81.35 89.50
N TYR A 99 14.48 81.21 90.05
CA TYR A 99 13.43 82.22 90.00
C TYR A 99 13.89 83.56 90.59
N VAL A 100 14.54 83.55 91.77
CA VAL A 100 15.05 84.77 92.40
C VAL A 100 16.13 85.43 91.54
N GLY A 101 17.05 84.64 90.96
CA GLY A 101 18.06 85.14 90.04
C GLY A 101 17.46 85.84 88.81
N MET A 102 16.48 85.21 88.15
CA MET A 102 15.78 85.83 87.00
C MET A 102 14.99 87.08 87.40
N GLN A 103 14.43 87.11 88.61
CA GLN A 103 13.75 88.30 89.13
C GLN A 103 14.74 89.45 89.35
N GLU A 104 15.93 89.18 89.91
CA GLU A 104 16.99 90.18 90.09
C GLU A 104 17.51 90.69 88.74
N GLU A 105 17.71 89.81 87.77
CA GLU A 105 18.15 90.17 86.42
C GLU A 105 17.12 91.02 85.68
N ALA A 106 15.82 90.68 85.81
CA ALA A 106 14.73 91.53 85.34
C ALA A 106 14.78 92.93 85.96
N HIS A 107 15.00 93.03 87.27
CA HIS A 107 15.11 94.33 87.96
C HIS A 107 16.33 95.12 87.49
N ARG A 108 17.48 94.45 87.29
CA ARG A 108 18.69 95.07 86.77
C ARG A 108 18.46 95.66 85.38
N LEU A 109 17.86 94.90 84.46
CA LEU A 109 17.52 95.36 83.11
C LEU A 109 16.53 96.52 83.08
N ILE A 110 15.61 96.58 84.07
CA ILE A 110 14.70 97.72 84.22
C ILE A 110 15.45 99.00 84.66
N SER A 111 16.46 98.85 85.51
CA SER A 111 17.24 99.95 86.09
C SER A 111 18.43 100.42 85.22
N ALA A 112 18.68 99.78 84.07
CA ALA A 112 19.87 100.03 83.26
C ALA A 112 19.89 101.43 82.62
N PRO A 113 21.06 102.12 82.58
CA PRO A 113 21.17 103.48 82.07
C PRO A 113 21.04 103.56 80.53
N TRP A 114 20.56 104.70 80.03
CA TRP A 114 20.11 104.89 78.63
C TRP A 114 21.15 104.54 77.54
N HIS A 115 22.45 104.62 77.80
CA HIS A 115 23.49 104.24 76.82
C HIS A 115 23.54 102.73 76.54
N THR A 116 22.86 101.90 77.32
CA THR A 116 22.71 100.45 77.11
C THR A 116 21.50 100.07 76.24
N LEU A 117 20.67 101.06 75.86
CA LEU A 117 19.47 100.87 75.03
C LEU A 117 19.66 100.10 73.71
N PRO A 118 20.81 100.18 72.98
CA PRO A 118 20.98 99.39 71.76
C PRO A 118 21.00 97.87 72.01
N ARG A 119 21.48 97.44 73.19
CA ARG A 119 21.56 96.03 73.58
C ARG A 119 20.31 95.53 74.31
N ALA A 120 19.49 96.43 74.84
CA ALA A 120 18.30 96.09 75.63
C ALA A 120 17.33 95.08 74.96
N PRO A 121 17.06 95.12 73.64
CA PRO A 121 16.23 94.11 73.01
C PRO A 121 16.80 92.70 73.18
N TYR A 122 18.10 92.52 72.91
CA TYR A 122 18.75 91.22 73.04
C TYR A 122 18.71 90.68 74.48
N GLU A 123 18.99 91.54 75.46
CA GLU A 123 18.98 91.15 76.89
C GLU A 123 17.57 90.76 77.36
N TRP A 124 16.52 91.52 77.00
CA TRP A 124 15.14 91.18 77.34
C TRP A 124 14.64 89.93 76.64
N TYR A 125 15.09 89.68 75.41
CA TYR A 125 14.82 88.43 74.71
C TYR A 125 15.47 87.23 75.41
N HIS A 126 16.74 87.37 75.80
CA HIS A 126 17.47 86.33 76.52
C HIS A 126 16.78 85.98 77.84
N LEU A 127 16.50 86.99 78.67
CA LEU A 127 15.80 86.80 79.94
C LEU A 127 14.42 86.16 79.74
N ARG A 128 13.67 86.55 78.71
CA ARG A 128 12.37 85.91 78.41
C ARG A 128 12.54 84.43 78.06
N ARG A 129 13.56 84.09 77.26
CA ARG A 129 13.85 82.68 76.92
C ARG A 129 14.21 81.88 78.18
N GLU A 130 14.96 82.47 79.10
CA GLU A 130 15.29 81.83 80.37
C GLU A 130 14.05 81.67 81.27
N ILE A 131 13.19 82.68 81.37
CA ILE A 131 11.93 82.58 82.12
C ILE A 131 11.01 81.50 81.53
N ALA A 132 10.91 81.41 80.20
CA ALA A 132 10.17 80.34 79.54
C ALA A 132 10.76 78.96 79.84
N ALA A 133 12.09 78.84 79.87
CA ALA A 133 12.76 77.59 80.26
C ALA A 133 12.49 77.24 81.74
N LEU A 134 12.47 78.24 82.64
CA LEU A 134 12.11 78.04 84.04
C LEU A 134 10.66 77.56 84.21
N HIS A 135 9.73 78.13 83.43
CA HIS A 135 8.34 77.69 83.43
C HIS A 135 8.22 76.22 82.98
N GLN A 136 8.93 75.82 81.93
CA GLN A 136 8.96 74.43 81.49
C GLN A 136 9.53 73.50 82.57
N ARG A 137 10.54 73.93 83.31
CA ARG A 137 11.13 73.14 84.41
C ARG A 137 10.18 72.96 85.61
N LEU A 138 9.08 73.70 85.72
CA LEU A 138 8.05 73.47 86.75
C LEU A 138 7.22 72.20 86.51
N GLU A 139 7.24 71.61 85.31
CA GLU A 139 6.50 70.38 85.04
C GLU A 139 7.00 69.19 85.89
N THR A 140 8.31 69.09 86.14
CA THR A 140 8.91 68.01 86.93
C THR A 140 8.41 67.97 88.39
N PRO A 141 8.48 69.06 89.18
CA PRO A 141 7.94 69.06 90.54
C PRO A 141 6.43 68.85 90.57
N ARG A 142 5.67 69.32 89.57
CA ARG A 142 4.22 69.02 89.47
C ARG A 142 3.95 67.53 89.35
N ALA A 143 4.68 66.83 88.48
CA ALA A 143 4.56 65.39 88.32
C ALA A 143 4.94 64.63 89.60
N LEU A 144 6.01 65.07 90.28
CA LEU A 144 6.42 64.50 91.57
C LEU A 144 5.33 64.65 92.63
N LEU A 145 4.68 65.82 92.71
CA LEU A 145 3.60 66.07 93.65
C LEU A 145 2.39 65.15 93.42
N ALA A 146 1.95 64.98 92.16
CA ALA A 146 0.89 64.04 91.82
C ALA A 146 1.26 62.60 92.21
N SER A 147 2.53 62.20 92.01
CA SER A 147 3.01 60.87 92.40
C SER A 147 3.05 60.67 93.93
N LEU A 148 3.30 61.73 94.69
CA LEU A 148 3.26 61.72 96.15
C LEU A 148 1.83 61.53 96.67
N GLU A 149 0.86 62.24 96.09
CA GLU A 149 -0.58 62.08 96.41
C GLU A 149 -1.04 60.64 96.14
N GLN A 150 -0.66 60.06 95.01
CA GLN A 150 -1.00 58.68 94.68
C GLN A 150 -0.34 57.67 95.64
N SER A 151 0.91 57.90 96.04
CA SER A 151 1.62 57.03 96.99
C SER A 151 0.99 57.08 98.38
N GLN A 152 0.47 58.24 98.80
CA GLN A 152 -0.26 58.40 100.07
C GLN A 152 -1.58 57.61 100.06
N GLN A 153 -2.33 57.69 98.96
CA GLN A 153 -3.55 56.88 98.79
C GLN A 153 -3.24 55.37 98.82
N GLY A 154 -2.09 54.97 98.28
CA GLY A 154 -1.58 53.59 98.36
C GLY A 154 -1.39 53.12 99.80
N LEU A 155 -0.67 53.90 100.62
CA LEU A 155 -0.48 53.61 102.05
C LEU A 155 -1.82 53.47 102.79
N GLN A 156 -2.78 54.36 102.51
CA GLN A 156 -4.10 54.30 103.14
C GLN A 156 -4.87 53.02 102.79
N ARG A 157 -4.71 52.49 101.57
CA ARG A 157 -5.40 51.27 101.12
C ARG A 157 -4.71 49.96 101.51
N GLN A 158 -3.55 50.02 102.17
CA GLN A 158 -2.76 48.82 102.48
C GLN A 158 -3.49 47.83 103.42
N ALA A 159 -4.33 48.35 104.33
CA ALA A 159 -5.15 47.51 105.20
C ALA A 159 -6.12 46.64 104.40
N TRP A 160 -6.73 47.20 103.36
CA TRP A 160 -7.63 46.46 102.47
C TRP A 160 -6.89 45.41 101.63
N GLN A 161 -5.73 45.76 101.07
CA GLN A 161 -4.92 44.80 100.31
C GLN A 161 -4.50 43.61 101.19
N THR A 162 -4.10 43.88 102.43
CA THR A 162 -3.75 42.84 103.41
C THR A 162 -4.96 41.95 103.72
N ALA A 163 -6.16 42.52 103.88
CA ALA A 163 -7.39 41.77 104.04
C ALA A 163 -7.73 40.86 102.85
N GLN A 164 -7.51 41.32 101.61
CA GLN A 164 -7.68 40.49 100.42
C GLN A 164 -6.71 39.29 100.44
N SER A 165 -5.44 39.52 100.80
CA SER A 165 -4.46 38.45 100.91
C SER A 165 -4.81 37.45 102.03
N CYS A 166 -5.30 37.91 103.19
CA CYS A 166 -5.80 37.03 104.25
C CYS A 166 -6.92 36.11 103.75
N ARG A 167 -7.84 36.64 102.93
CA ARG A 167 -8.94 35.85 102.34
C ARG A 167 -8.43 34.81 101.36
N GLN A 168 -7.44 35.14 100.53
CA GLN A 168 -6.81 34.20 99.61
C GLN A 168 -6.15 33.06 100.38
N VAL A 169 -5.36 33.37 101.41
CA VAL A 169 -4.70 32.35 102.26
C VAL A 169 -5.73 31.47 102.98
N ARG A 170 -6.84 32.04 103.47
CA ARG A 170 -7.95 31.26 104.03
C ARG A 170 -8.61 30.34 102.99
N GLY A 171 -8.80 30.82 101.77
CA GLY A 171 -9.33 30.03 100.65
C GLY A 171 -8.43 28.84 100.31
N LEU A 172 -7.12 29.07 100.25
CA LEU A 172 -6.11 28.02 100.04
C LEU A 172 -6.13 26.98 101.16
N HIS A 173 -6.17 27.43 102.42
CA HIS A 173 -6.29 26.52 103.56
C HIS A 173 -7.53 25.61 103.43
N LEU A 174 -8.70 26.17 103.13
CA LEU A 174 -9.93 25.38 102.95
C LEU A 174 -9.82 24.35 101.83
N ALA A 175 -9.19 24.73 100.71
CA ALA A 175 -8.94 23.80 99.60
C ALA A 175 -8.00 22.65 100.00
N VAL A 176 -6.89 22.96 100.69
CA VAL A 176 -5.94 21.97 101.22
C VAL A 176 -6.63 21.01 102.20
N SER A 177 -7.41 21.53 103.16
CA SER A 177 -8.13 20.69 104.12
C SER A 177 -9.11 19.74 103.43
N GLN A 178 -9.87 20.22 102.45
CA GLN A 178 -10.80 19.38 101.69
C GLN A 178 -10.07 18.29 100.89
N ALA A 179 -8.94 18.61 100.25
CA ALA A 179 -8.14 17.64 99.50
C ALA A 179 -7.57 16.56 100.44
N ILE A 180 -7.06 16.95 101.60
CA ILE A 180 -6.59 16.02 102.64
C ILE A 180 -7.72 15.10 103.13
N GLU A 181 -8.91 15.64 103.37
CA GLU A 181 -10.08 14.84 103.77
C GLU A 181 -10.49 13.83 102.70
N ARG A 182 -10.49 14.21 101.43
CA ARG A 182 -10.79 13.29 100.31
C ARG A 182 -9.75 12.18 100.20
N LEU A 183 -8.46 12.51 100.30
CA LEU A 183 -7.38 11.52 100.31
C LEU A 183 -7.55 10.53 101.49
N ARG A 184 -7.86 11.03 102.69
CA ARG A 184 -8.13 10.17 103.85
C ARG A 184 -9.39 9.31 103.68
N ALA A 185 -10.45 9.84 103.08
CA ALA A 185 -11.66 9.08 102.77
C ALA A 185 -11.39 7.95 101.75
N GLN A 186 -10.38 8.12 100.91
CA GLN A 186 -9.88 7.10 99.98
C GLN A 186 -8.87 6.13 100.64
N ASN A 187 -8.70 6.18 101.97
CA ASN A 187 -7.70 5.43 102.75
C ASN A 187 -6.24 5.70 102.33
N VAL A 188 -5.96 6.87 101.73
CA VAL A 188 -4.59 7.30 101.44
C VAL A 188 -3.94 7.77 102.73
N HIS A 189 -2.74 7.28 103.00
CA HIS A 189 -1.97 7.53 104.22
C HIS A 189 -0.51 7.85 103.86
N GLY A 190 0.32 8.25 104.83
CA GLY A 190 1.74 8.49 104.59
C GLY A 190 2.30 9.60 105.46
N SER A 191 3.60 9.55 105.70
CA SER A 191 4.30 10.54 106.51
C SER A 191 4.20 11.95 105.93
N ALA A 192 4.20 12.06 104.60
CA ALA A 192 4.02 13.33 103.89
C ALA A 192 2.61 13.91 104.06
N LEU A 193 1.58 13.05 104.05
CA LEU A 193 0.19 13.47 104.26
C LEU A 193 -0.04 13.93 105.71
N ASP A 194 0.53 13.23 106.68
CA ASP A 194 0.45 13.63 108.09
C ASP A 194 1.17 14.96 108.36
N ALA A 195 2.34 15.17 107.76
CA ALA A 195 3.04 16.46 107.81
C ALA A 195 2.22 17.60 107.17
N ALA A 196 1.54 17.32 106.04
CA ALA A 196 0.64 18.28 105.40
C ALA A 196 -0.57 18.64 106.28
N VAL A 197 -1.13 17.67 107.01
CA VAL A 197 -2.21 17.89 107.98
C VAL A 197 -1.73 18.80 109.11
N ASP A 198 -0.56 18.52 109.68
CA ASP A 198 0.02 19.32 110.76
C ASP A 198 0.29 20.76 110.31
N GLN A 199 0.81 20.95 109.09
CA GLN A 199 1.09 22.27 108.54
C GLN A 199 -0.21 23.05 108.23
N ALA A 200 -1.25 22.40 107.70
CA ALA A 200 -2.55 23.02 107.50
C ALA A 200 -3.20 23.43 108.83
N GLU A 201 -3.13 22.60 109.87
CA GLU A 201 -3.67 22.93 111.20
C GLU A 201 -2.92 24.09 111.89
N ARG A 202 -1.59 24.21 111.71
CA ARG A 202 -0.86 25.40 112.19
C ARG A 202 -1.36 26.68 111.51
N ALA A 203 -1.49 26.66 110.18
CA ALA A 203 -2.03 27.80 109.45
C ALA A 203 -3.48 28.15 109.88
N ARG A 204 -4.30 27.13 110.18
CA ARG A 204 -5.66 27.30 110.71
C ARG A 204 -5.67 28.04 112.04
N GLN A 205 -4.77 27.68 112.96
CA GLN A 205 -4.69 28.28 114.29
C GLN A 205 -4.32 29.75 114.21
N ASP A 206 -3.34 30.10 113.37
CA ASP A 206 -2.90 31.49 113.21
C ASP A 206 -3.93 32.34 112.45
N LEU A 207 -4.59 31.78 111.43
CA LEU A 207 -5.69 32.48 110.71
C LEU A 207 -6.90 32.76 111.61
N LYS A 208 -7.18 31.93 112.63
CA LYS A 208 -8.25 32.19 113.62
C LYS A 208 -7.93 33.37 114.52
N GLY A 209 -6.67 33.74 114.67
CA GLY A 209 -6.25 34.92 115.43
C GLY A 209 -6.53 36.25 114.74
N LEU A 210 -6.92 36.23 113.46
CA LEU A 210 -7.23 37.44 112.69
C LEU A 210 -8.64 37.97 113.02
N PRO A 211 -8.83 39.30 113.10
CA PRO A 211 -10.16 39.87 113.24
C PRO A 211 -11.08 39.52 112.07
N ASP A 212 -12.36 39.26 112.36
CA ASP A 212 -13.34 38.79 111.36
C ASP A 212 -13.52 39.77 110.17
N TYR A 213 -13.36 41.08 110.41
CA TYR A 213 -13.48 42.09 109.35
C TYR A 213 -12.38 41.98 108.30
N PHE A 214 -11.17 41.49 108.62
CA PHE A 214 -10.15 41.17 107.60
C PHE A 214 -10.61 40.02 106.70
N LEU A 215 -11.29 39.03 107.27
CA LEU A 215 -11.71 37.83 106.57
C LEU A 215 -13.02 38.00 105.79
N THR A 216 -13.90 38.91 106.21
CA THR A 216 -15.27 39.01 105.66
C THR A 216 -15.80 40.42 105.42
N GLY A 217 -15.19 41.46 106.00
CA GLY A 217 -15.68 42.84 105.91
C GLY A 217 -15.55 43.49 104.53
N GLU A 218 -16.22 44.62 104.31
CA GLU A 218 -16.07 45.41 103.06
C GLU A 218 -14.92 46.42 103.18
N GLU A 219 -14.47 47.00 102.05
CA GLU A 219 -13.31 47.93 102.02
C GLU A 219 -13.49 49.09 103.01
N GLY A 220 -14.68 49.69 103.08
CA GLY A 220 -14.97 50.78 104.02
C GLY A 220 -14.89 50.35 105.49
N GLU A 221 -15.24 49.11 105.81
CA GLU A 221 -15.20 48.57 107.16
C GLU A 221 -13.76 48.27 107.59
N VAL A 222 -12.97 47.66 106.70
CA VAL A 222 -11.55 47.39 106.94
C VAL A 222 -10.76 48.70 107.11
N LEU A 223 -10.98 49.68 106.22
CA LEU A 223 -10.28 50.97 106.31
C LEU A 223 -10.69 51.81 107.53
N ALA A 224 -11.89 51.62 108.06
CA ALA A 224 -12.37 52.33 109.25
C ALA A 224 -11.89 51.70 110.57
N GLN A 225 -11.75 50.38 110.62
CA GLN A 225 -11.45 49.65 111.86
C GLN A 225 -9.99 49.18 111.97
N ALA A 226 -9.29 49.02 110.85
CA ALA A 226 -7.92 48.51 110.86
C ALA A 226 -6.95 49.58 111.36
N ASP A 227 -6.30 49.30 112.48
CA ASP A 227 -5.12 50.02 112.93
C ASP A 227 -3.84 49.41 112.32
N ARG A 228 -2.76 50.20 112.34
CA ARG A 228 -1.47 49.85 111.73
C ARG A 228 -0.91 48.53 112.27
N ASP A 229 -1.00 48.28 113.57
CA ASP A 229 -0.38 47.13 114.20
C ASP A 229 -1.16 45.85 113.86
N THR A 230 -2.49 45.93 113.79
CA THR A 230 -3.33 44.82 113.31
C THR A 230 -3.07 44.48 111.84
N VAL A 231 -2.85 45.47 110.97
CA VAL A 231 -2.48 45.23 109.56
C VAL A 231 -1.11 44.55 109.45
N ILE A 232 -0.12 44.98 110.23
CA ILE A 232 1.21 44.36 110.27
C ILE A 232 1.11 42.90 110.73
N ALA A 233 0.35 42.63 111.80
CA ALA A 233 0.13 41.27 112.28
C ALA A 233 -0.57 40.39 111.24
N ALA A 234 -1.59 40.93 110.56
CA ALA A 234 -2.31 40.23 109.50
C ALA A 234 -1.41 39.93 108.29
N TYR A 235 -0.60 40.90 107.87
CA TYR A 235 0.36 40.73 106.78
C TYR A 235 1.41 39.66 107.10
N ARG A 236 1.90 39.63 108.35
CA ARG A 236 2.85 38.60 108.79
C ARG A 236 2.25 37.19 108.70
N ILE A 237 1.01 36.99 109.15
CA ILE A 237 0.32 35.69 109.06
C ILE A 237 0.19 35.25 107.59
N VAL A 238 -0.17 36.16 106.69
CA VAL A 238 -0.24 35.89 105.25
C VAL A 238 1.13 35.53 104.69
N SER A 239 2.17 36.29 105.04
CA SER A 239 3.53 36.06 104.54
C SER A 239 4.12 34.75 105.05
N ASP A 240 3.84 34.37 106.30
CA ASP A 240 4.38 33.16 106.93
C ASP A 240 3.70 31.89 106.37
N HIS A 241 2.39 31.93 106.09
CA HIS A 241 1.61 30.74 105.69
C HIS A 241 1.25 30.64 104.22
N GLY A 242 1.17 31.76 103.50
CA GLY A 242 0.71 31.81 102.10
C GLY A 242 1.47 30.87 101.17
N PRO A 243 2.81 31.02 101.03
CA PRO A 243 3.61 30.18 100.14
C PRO A 243 3.54 28.69 100.52
N GLY A 244 3.51 28.37 101.82
CA GLY A 244 3.42 27.00 102.30
C GLY A 244 2.08 26.34 101.94
N LEU A 245 0.97 27.05 102.07
CA LEU A 245 -0.35 26.55 101.69
C LEU A 245 -0.52 26.43 100.17
N GLU A 246 0.08 27.30 99.36
CA GLU A 246 0.10 27.16 97.90
C GLU A 246 0.84 25.88 97.48
N GLN A 247 2.01 25.62 98.07
CA GLN A 247 2.78 24.41 97.83
C GLN A 247 1.99 23.16 98.26
N LEU A 248 1.38 23.18 99.44
CA LEU A 248 0.56 22.06 99.93
C LEU A 248 -0.68 21.81 99.06
N ASN A 249 -1.32 22.86 98.54
CA ASN A 249 -2.46 22.71 97.64
C ASN A 249 -2.05 22.02 96.34
N ALA A 250 -0.89 22.39 95.77
CA ALA A 250 -0.36 21.72 94.59
C ALA A 250 -0.02 20.25 94.88
N GLN A 251 0.65 19.96 96.01
CA GLN A 251 1.03 18.60 96.40
C GLN A 251 -0.19 17.71 96.64
N THR A 252 -1.20 18.19 97.38
CA THR A 252 -2.42 17.41 97.65
C THR A 252 -3.22 17.11 96.39
N GLN A 253 -3.29 18.06 95.43
CA GLN A 253 -3.89 17.81 94.12
C GLN A 253 -3.12 16.79 93.28
N GLU A 254 -1.78 16.83 93.33
CA GLU A 254 -0.93 15.85 92.66
C GLU A 254 -1.16 14.44 93.23
N TRP A 255 -1.30 14.32 94.55
CA TRP A 255 -1.61 13.06 95.22
C TRP A 255 -3.01 12.54 94.86
N GLU A 256 -4.05 13.39 94.84
CA GLU A 256 -5.41 13.01 94.42
C GLU A 256 -5.41 12.47 92.99
N LYS A 257 -4.73 13.18 92.08
CA LYS A 257 -4.61 12.78 90.67
C LYS A 257 -3.83 11.48 90.51
N GLY A 258 -2.69 11.37 91.21
CA GLY A 258 -1.85 10.18 91.18
C GLY A 258 -2.60 8.94 91.68
N HIS A 259 -3.33 9.05 92.79
CA HIS A 259 -4.14 7.95 93.32
C HIS A 259 -5.21 7.48 92.30
N ALA A 260 -5.98 8.41 91.75
CA ALA A 260 -7.02 8.09 90.75
C ALA A 260 -6.43 7.37 89.52
N GLN A 261 -5.28 7.84 89.04
CA GLN A 261 -4.59 7.25 87.89
C GLN A 261 -4.11 5.81 88.18
N VAL A 262 -3.56 5.53 89.37
CA VAL A 262 -3.13 4.18 89.73
C VAL A 262 -4.30 3.21 89.85
N VAL A 263 -5.42 3.65 90.42
CA VAL A 263 -6.65 2.84 90.51
C VAL A 263 -7.13 2.44 89.11
N GLU A 264 -7.15 3.38 88.18
CA GLU A 264 -7.50 3.11 86.78
C GLU A 264 -6.52 2.14 86.12
N GLN A 265 -5.21 2.38 86.23
CA GLN A 265 -4.18 1.52 85.64
C GLN A 265 -4.24 0.08 86.15
N VAL A 266 -4.43 -0.14 87.46
CA VAL A 266 -4.57 -1.49 88.02
C VAL A 266 -5.87 -2.15 87.57
N SER A 267 -6.95 -1.38 87.38
CA SER A 267 -8.21 -1.93 86.84
C SER A 267 -8.06 -2.41 85.39
N THR A 268 -7.38 -1.63 84.55
CA THR A 268 -7.06 -1.99 83.16
C THR A 268 -6.16 -3.23 83.11
N LEU A 269 -5.17 -3.32 84.01
CA LEU A 269 -4.34 -4.50 84.18
C LEU A 269 -5.12 -5.77 84.50
N ARG A 270 -6.17 -5.68 85.31
CA ARG A 270 -7.00 -6.85 85.59
C ARG A 270 -7.85 -7.26 84.39
N HIS A 271 -8.32 -6.30 83.60
CA HIS A 271 -9.08 -6.58 82.39
C HIS A 271 -8.22 -7.26 81.31
N SER A 272 -6.99 -6.77 81.10
CA SER A 272 -6.05 -7.38 80.15
C SER A 272 -5.65 -8.80 80.57
N LEU A 273 -5.44 -9.04 81.86
CA LEU A 273 -5.18 -10.37 82.39
C LEU A 273 -6.35 -11.34 82.17
N ALA A 274 -7.59 -10.91 82.41
CA ALA A 274 -8.76 -11.74 82.13
C ALA A 274 -8.89 -12.10 80.64
N SER A 275 -8.57 -11.15 79.75
CA SER A 275 -8.52 -11.41 78.30
C SER A 275 -7.42 -12.40 77.92
N LEU A 276 -6.23 -12.28 78.51
CA LEU A 276 -5.13 -13.22 78.30
C LEU A 276 -5.48 -14.63 78.80
N GLU A 277 -6.14 -14.75 79.96
CA GLU A 277 -6.63 -16.01 80.51
C GLU A 277 -7.60 -16.71 79.55
N GLN A 278 -8.60 -15.98 79.05
CA GLN A 278 -9.53 -16.50 78.06
C GLN A 278 -8.83 -16.90 76.75
N GLY A 279 -7.82 -16.12 76.34
CA GLY A 279 -6.98 -16.40 75.19
C GLY A 279 -6.21 -17.72 75.32
N LEU A 280 -5.63 -17.98 76.49
CA LEU A 280 -4.89 -19.21 76.81
C LEU A 280 -5.85 -20.41 76.90
N ALA A 281 -7.01 -20.25 77.54
CA ALA A 281 -7.98 -21.33 77.72
C ALA A 281 -8.64 -21.79 76.41
N THR A 282 -8.76 -20.90 75.43
CA THR A 282 -9.38 -21.20 74.11
C THR A 282 -8.34 -21.53 73.03
N ALA A 283 -7.07 -21.68 73.39
CA ALA A 283 -6.03 -22.07 72.44
C ALA A 283 -6.20 -23.54 72.00
N PRO A 284 -5.84 -23.89 70.75
CA PRO A 284 -5.86 -25.27 70.28
C PRO A 284 -4.96 -26.17 71.13
N PRO A 285 -5.35 -27.43 71.41
CA PRO A 285 -4.57 -28.35 72.25
C PRO A 285 -3.23 -28.77 71.64
N THR A 286 -3.04 -28.56 70.33
CA THR A 286 -1.79 -28.79 69.61
C THR A 286 -0.79 -27.65 69.76
N LEU A 287 -1.20 -26.48 70.24
CA LEU A 287 -0.31 -25.35 70.49
C LEU A 287 0.22 -25.43 71.92
N VAL A 288 1.53 -25.62 72.08
CA VAL A 288 2.19 -25.75 73.38
C VAL A 288 2.44 -24.36 73.96
N LEU A 289 1.76 -24.04 75.07
CA LEU A 289 1.74 -22.69 75.67
C LEU A 289 2.26 -22.65 77.12
N ASP A 290 3.09 -23.63 77.52
CA ASP A 290 3.54 -23.80 78.91
C ASP A 290 4.30 -22.57 79.44
N GLU A 291 5.14 -21.95 78.60
CA GLU A 291 5.92 -20.77 78.97
C GLU A 291 5.03 -19.54 79.21
N TRP A 292 4.11 -19.26 78.29
CA TRP A 292 3.17 -18.14 78.43
C TRP A 292 2.17 -18.36 79.58
N SER A 293 1.79 -19.61 79.85
CA SER A 293 0.97 -19.95 81.02
C SER A 293 1.72 -19.65 82.33
N ARG A 294 3.02 -19.93 82.39
CA ARG A 294 3.87 -19.57 83.54
C ARG A 294 4.03 -18.06 83.69
N GLN A 295 4.23 -17.33 82.60
CA GLN A 295 4.29 -15.86 82.61
C GLN A 295 2.98 -15.23 83.08
N PHE A 296 1.83 -15.74 82.62
CA PHE A 296 0.51 -15.32 83.08
C PHE A 296 0.34 -15.50 84.60
N GLN A 297 0.76 -16.63 85.16
CA GLN A 297 0.74 -16.85 86.62
C GLN A 297 1.57 -15.80 87.37
N ASN A 298 2.76 -15.45 86.86
CA ASN A 298 3.58 -14.38 87.45
C ASN A 298 2.88 -13.02 87.41
N PHE A 299 2.25 -12.66 86.28
CA PHE A 299 1.51 -11.40 86.17
C PHE A 299 0.30 -11.35 87.11
N MET A 300 -0.38 -12.48 87.33
CA MET A 300 -1.47 -12.58 88.31
C MET A 300 -0.99 -12.30 89.74
N VAL A 301 0.18 -12.82 90.13
CA VAL A 301 0.78 -12.54 91.44
C VAL A 301 1.12 -11.04 91.58
N ILE A 302 1.70 -10.43 90.54
CA ILE A 302 2.02 -8.99 90.54
C ILE A 302 0.74 -8.14 90.62
N SER A 303 -0.29 -8.47 89.84
CA SER A 303 -1.58 -7.76 89.86
C SER A 303 -2.27 -7.84 91.23
N GLN A 304 -2.23 -9.00 91.88
CA GLN A 304 -2.74 -9.17 93.25
C GLN A 304 -1.97 -8.31 94.26
N ALA A 305 -0.64 -8.27 94.16
CA ALA A 305 0.19 -7.41 95.02
C ALA A 305 -0.11 -5.92 94.81
N LEU A 306 -0.22 -5.46 93.56
CA LEU A 306 -0.58 -4.07 93.24
C LEU A 306 -1.98 -3.70 93.75
N HIS A 307 -2.94 -4.61 93.62
CA HIS A 307 -4.29 -4.40 94.15
C HIS A 307 -4.32 -4.35 95.68
N ALA A 308 -3.51 -5.17 96.35
CA ALA A 308 -3.35 -5.11 97.80
C ALA A 308 -2.75 -3.76 98.25
N SER A 309 -1.75 -3.24 97.53
CA SER A 309 -1.16 -1.92 97.80
C SER A 309 -2.17 -0.77 97.63
N LEU A 310 -3.14 -0.91 96.72
CA LEU A 310 -4.27 0.04 96.58
C LEU A 310 -5.28 -0.02 97.73
N GLY A 311 -5.27 -1.06 98.57
CA GLY A 311 -6.15 -1.15 99.74
C GLY A 311 -5.77 -0.20 100.87
N ARG A 312 -4.48 0.20 100.94
CA ARG A 312 -3.93 1.19 101.88
C ARG A 312 -2.76 1.94 101.21
N PRO A 313 -3.04 2.82 100.24
CA PRO A 313 -1.98 3.47 99.46
C PRO A 313 -1.22 4.48 100.33
N GLU A 314 0.10 4.32 100.38
CA GLU A 314 1.00 5.34 100.89
C GLU A 314 1.25 6.38 99.79
N VAL A 315 1.11 7.66 100.09
CA VAL A 315 1.30 8.77 99.13
C VAL A 315 2.65 8.66 98.41
N GLU A 316 3.70 8.29 99.15
CA GLU A 316 5.06 8.13 98.67
C GLU A 316 5.20 6.94 97.69
N SER A 317 4.32 5.94 97.81
CA SER A 317 4.33 4.71 97.01
C SER A 317 3.50 4.81 95.72
N ILE A 318 2.58 5.77 95.62
CA ILE A 318 1.67 5.92 94.46
C ILE A 318 2.43 5.94 93.12
N PRO A 319 3.53 6.72 92.94
CA PRO A 319 4.26 6.73 91.66
C PRO A 319 4.89 5.37 91.32
N LEU A 320 5.41 4.65 92.32
CA LEU A 320 6.03 3.33 92.14
C LEU A 320 4.99 2.27 91.75
N VAL A 321 3.82 2.30 92.40
CA VAL A 321 2.70 1.40 92.06
C VAL A 321 2.18 1.70 90.65
N SER A 322 2.10 2.99 90.26
CA SER A 322 1.75 3.41 88.90
C SER A 322 2.68 2.82 87.85
N GLU A 323 3.99 3.01 88.05
CA GLU A 323 5.01 2.55 87.12
C GLU A 323 4.99 1.02 86.99
N GLN A 324 4.88 0.31 88.10
CA GLN A 324 4.84 -1.15 88.09
C GLN A 324 3.55 -1.68 87.44
N ALA A 325 2.40 -1.03 87.65
CA ALA A 325 1.16 -1.38 86.98
C ALA A 325 1.26 -1.20 85.46
N ALA A 326 1.82 -0.07 85.00
CA ALA A 326 2.03 0.21 83.58
C ALA A 326 3.02 -0.78 82.92
N ARG A 327 4.15 -1.07 83.57
CA ARG A 327 5.14 -2.05 83.07
C ARG A 327 4.54 -3.45 82.96
N THR A 328 3.77 -3.87 83.97
CA THR A 328 3.11 -5.18 83.95
C THR A 328 2.03 -5.24 82.87
N GLN A 329 1.26 -4.16 82.70
CA GLN A 329 0.25 -4.07 81.65
C GLN A 329 0.85 -4.23 80.26
N GLN A 330 1.95 -3.53 79.98
CA GLN A 330 2.65 -3.66 78.70
C GLN A 330 3.12 -5.09 78.46
N ALA A 331 3.70 -5.75 79.47
CA ALA A 331 4.15 -7.14 79.34
C ALA A 331 2.98 -8.12 79.10
N VAL A 332 1.81 -7.89 79.72
CA VAL A 332 0.59 -8.67 79.46
C VAL A 332 0.09 -8.47 78.03
N ASP A 333 0.06 -7.23 77.56
CA ASP A 333 -0.38 -6.91 76.21
C ASP A 333 0.53 -7.51 75.14
N ASP A 334 1.85 -7.51 75.37
CA ASP A 334 2.84 -8.13 74.48
C ASP A 334 2.61 -9.65 74.36
N VAL A 335 2.46 -10.35 75.50
CA VAL A 335 2.16 -11.79 75.51
C VAL A 335 0.79 -12.07 74.85
N GLY A 336 -0.22 -11.24 75.11
CA GLY A 336 -1.53 -11.33 74.47
C GLY A 336 -1.50 -11.08 72.96
N GLY A 337 -0.59 -10.21 72.49
CA GLY A 337 -0.30 -10.00 71.07
C GLY A 337 0.29 -11.25 70.42
N HIS A 338 1.37 -11.78 71.00
CA HIS A 338 2.03 -12.99 70.53
C HIS A 338 1.10 -14.20 70.52
N LEU A 339 0.24 -14.36 71.53
CA LEU A 339 -0.75 -15.44 71.56
C LEU A 339 -1.78 -15.36 70.44
N ARG A 340 -2.31 -14.17 70.16
CA ARG A 340 -3.23 -13.98 69.03
C ARG A 340 -2.55 -14.30 67.70
N GLN A 341 -1.32 -13.86 67.51
CA GLN A 341 -0.53 -14.13 66.31
C GLN A 341 -0.29 -15.65 66.15
N ALA A 342 0.18 -16.34 67.18
CA ALA A 342 0.44 -17.77 67.14
C ALA A 342 -0.83 -18.59 66.82
N ARG A 343 -1.99 -18.18 67.36
CA ARG A 343 -3.28 -18.82 67.03
C ARG A 343 -3.69 -18.61 65.57
N GLN A 344 -3.52 -17.39 65.05
CA GLN A 344 -3.79 -17.10 63.64
C GLN A 344 -2.87 -17.88 62.70
N GLN A 345 -1.58 -17.91 63.00
CA GLN A 345 -0.59 -18.68 62.24
C GLN A 345 -0.88 -20.18 62.30
N HIS A 346 -1.29 -20.71 63.46
CA HIS A 346 -1.69 -22.12 63.60
C HIS A 346 -2.90 -22.44 62.73
N ALA A 347 -3.94 -21.60 62.75
CA ALA A 347 -5.12 -21.78 61.90
C ALA A 347 -4.78 -21.73 60.40
N ALA A 348 -3.86 -20.83 60.00
CA ALA A 348 -3.37 -20.76 58.62
C ALA A 348 -2.60 -22.03 58.23
N LEU A 349 -1.75 -22.55 59.12
CA LEU A 349 -1.03 -23.79 58.91
C LEU A 349 -1.99 -24.99 58.81
N GLU A 350 -3.08 -24.98 59.60
CA GLU A 350 -4.12 -26.02 59.54
C GLU A 350 -4.85 -26.09 58.19
N GLN A 351 -5.04 -24.95 57.54
CA GLN A 351 -5.67 -24.89 56.22
C GLN A 351 -4.69 -25.26 55.09
N LEU A 352 -3.43 -24.83 55.21
CA LEU A 352 -2.45 -24.94 54.14
C LEU A 352 -1.83 -26.34 54.01
N LEU A 353 -1.64 -27.06 55.12
CA LEU A 353 -1.05 -28.41 55.09
C LEU A 353 -1.89 -29.43 54.28
N PRO A 354 -3.23 -29.52 54.45
CA PRO A 354 -4.07 -30.35 53.60
C PRO A 354 -3.96 -30.00 52.12
N GLU A 355 -4.01 -28.71 51.77
CA GLU A 355 -3.92 -28.23 50.39
C GLU A 355 -2.58 -28.63 49.76
N LEU A 356 -1.48 -28.44 50.49
CA LEU A 356 -0.13 -28.84 50.07
C LEU A 356 -0.04 -30.35 49.81
N LEU A 357 -0.63 -31.17 50.68
CA LEU A 357 -0.64 -32.63 50.51
C LEU A 357 -1.50 -33.08 49.32
N GLU A 358 -2.65 -32.43 49.06
CA GLU A 358 -3.46 -32.71 47.88
C GLU A 358 -2.75 -32.29 46.59
N ASN A 359 -2.13 -31.10 46.57
CA ASN A 359 -1.34 -30.63 45.44
C ASN A 359 -0.19 -31.59 45.12
N LEU A 360 0.56 -32.02 46.14
CA LEU A 360 1.65 -32.98 45.96
C LEU A 360 1.16 -34.32 45.38
N LYS A 361 0.01 -34.83 45.86
CA LYS A 361 -0.62 -36.05 45.32
C LYS A 361 -1.04 -35.87 43.86
N ALA A 362 -1.64 -34.73 43.51
CA ALA A 362 -2.06 -34.45 42.14
C ALA A 362 -0.86 -34.40 41.18
N VAL A 363 0.23 -33.74 41.59
CA VAL A 363 1.47 -33.71 40.81
C VAL A 363 2.04 -35.12 40.65
N SER A 364 2.13 -35.91 41.73
CA SER A 364 2.60 -37.30 41.67
C SER A 364 1.75 -38.19 40.74
N ALA A 365 0.43 -37.99 40.70
CA ALA A 365 -0.46 -38.72 39.80
C ALA A 365 -0.19 -38.38 38.33
N GLN A 366 0.05 -37.10 38.01
CA GLN A 366 0.40 -36.66 36.65
C GLN A 366 1.72 -37.24 36.15
N PHE A 367 2.74 -37.28 37.03
CA PHE A 367 4.02 -37.94 36.70
C PHE A 367 3.81 -39.40 36.31
N THR A 368 3.01 -40.12 37.10
CA THR A 368 2.71 -41.53 36.87
C THR A 368 1.95 -41.74 35.56
N ALA A 369 0.95 -40.91 35.28
CA ALA A 369 0.14 -41.00 34.07
C ALA A 369 0.97 -40.85 32.80
N LEU A 370 1.85 -39.84 32.75
CA LEU A 370 2.72 -39.62 31.58
C LEU A 370 3.86 -40.65 31.49
N GLY A 371 4.39 -41.10 32.63
CA GLY A 371 5.45 -42.11 32.68
C GLY A 371 4.99 -43.52 32.33
N THR A 372 3.67 -43.78 32.38
CA THR A 372 3.06 -45.08 32.03
C THR A 372 2.23 -45.04 30.75
N SER A 373 2.32 -43.97 29.97
CA SER A 373 1.64 -43.86 28.67
C SER A 373 2.01 -45.05 27.76
N PRO A 374 1.03 -45.72 27.12
CA PRO A 374 1.29 -46.88 26.26
C PRO A 374 2.07 -46.52 24.99
N ILE A 375 2.02 -45.24 24.59
CA ILE A 375 2.72 -44.71 23.41
C ILE A 375 3.64 -43.58 23.90
N HIS A 376 4.93 -43.72 23.64
CA HIS A 376 5.99 -42.77 24.03
C HIS A 376 5.92 -42.28 25.48
N PRO A 377 6.17 -43.13 26.50
CA PRO A 377 6.14 -42.70 27.90
C PRO A 377 7.17 -41.60 28.20
N VAL A 378 6.82 -40.62 29.04
CA VAL A 378 7.73 -39.52 29.41
C VAL A 378 8.65 -39.97 30.54
N VAL A 379 9.96 -39.81 30.35
CA VAL A 379 10.97 -40.00 31.40
C VAL A 379 11.26 -38.67 32.06
N TRP A 380 10.86 -38.53 33.32
CA TRP A 380 11.03 -37.31 34.11
C TRP A 380 12.46 -37.15 34.65
N ASP A 381 13.41 -36.78 33.80
CA ASP A 381 14.82 -36.63 34.14
C ASP A 381 15.12 -35.37 34.98
N GLN A 382 14.28 -34.32 34.91
CA GLN A 382 14.52 -33.07 35.64
C GLN A 382 13.58 -32.89 36.84
N SER A 383 12.30 -33.22 36.67
CA SER A 383 11.28 -32.89 37.66
C SER A 383 11.08 -33.98 38.73
N SER A 384 11.52 -35.21 38.49
CA SER A 384 11.38 -36.32 39.46
C SER A 384 12.21 -36.13 40.74
N PRO A 385 13.50 -35.69 40.67
CA PRO A 385 14.27 -35.36 41.87
C PRO A 385 13.65 -34.21 42.68
N LYS A 386 13.04 -33.22 42.01
CA LYS A 386 12.35 -32.09 42.66
C LYS A 386 11.12 -32.56 43.42
N LEU A 387 10.27 -33.38 42.80
CA LEU A 387 9.10 -33.97 43.46
C LEU A 387 9.48 -34.80 44.69
N THR A 388 10.56 -35.58 44.58
CA THR A 388 11.07 -36.40 45.69
C THR A 388 11.53 -35.52 46.85
N ARG A 389 12.27 -34.44 46.56
CA ARG A 389 12.71 -33.46 47.57
C ARG A 389 11.51 -32.76 48.24
N LEU A 390 10.55 -32.28 47.45
CA LEU A 390 9.33 -31.66 47.97
C LEU A 390 8.57 -32.63 48.87
N SER A 391 8.39 -33.88 48.47
CA SER A 391 7.72 -34.88 49.31
C SER A 391 8.45 -35.12 50.63
N GLN A 392 9.79 -35.17 50.63
CA GLN A 392 10.58 -35.33 51.85
C GLN A 392 10.44 -34.12 52.78
N GLN A 393 10.48 -32.91 52.23
CA GLN A 393 10.35 -31.67 53.01
C GLN A 393 8.93 -31.49 53.58
N VAL A 394 7.89 -31.81 52.82
CA VAL A 394 6.49 -31.80 53.31
C VAL A 394 6.32 -32.81 54.44
N ASN A 395 6.88 -34.02 54.31
CA ASN A 395 6.84 -35.02 55.37
C ASN A 395 7.60 -34.58 56.63
N ALA A 396 8.65 -33.78 56.51
CA ALA A 396 9.43 -33.26 57.64
C ALA A 396 8.66 -32.23 58.49
N ILE A 397 7.76 -31.44 57.88
CA ILE A 397 6.86 -30.53 58.61
C ILE A 397 5.93 -31.33 59.55
N GLY A 398 5.56 -32.54 59.12
CA GLY A 398 4.78 -33.50 59.89
C GLY A 398 3.27 -33.21 59.88
N SER A 399 2.51 -34.01 60.62
CA SER A 399 1.05 -33.95 60.60
C SER A 399 0.48 -32.72 61.31
N LEU A 400 -0.78 -32.40 61.03
CA LEU A 400 -1.56 -31.37 61.74
C LEU A 400 -1.64 -31.62 63.25
N ARG A 401 -1.60 -32.88 63.69
CA ARG A 401 -1.71 -33.26 65.11
C ARG A 401 -0.40 -33.15 65.89
N LYS A 402 0.71 -32.80 65.24
CA LYS A 402 2.01 -32.61 65.90
C LYS A 402 1.90 -31.42 66.88
N PRO A 403 2.25 -31.59 68.16
CA PRO A 403 2.32 -30.47 69.08
C PRO A 403 3.44 -29.50 68.66
N ARG A 404 3.16 -28.21 68.63
CA ARG A 404 4.09 -27.16 68.18
C ARG A 404 4.13 -26.00 69.15
N THR A 405 5.32 -25.43 69.37
CA THR A 405 5.46 -24.12 70.03
C THR A 405 5.09 -22.99 69.07
N PRO A 406 4.79 -21.78 69.55
CA PRO A 406 4.54 -20.62 68.70
C PRO A 406 5.60 -20.38 67.61
N GLU A 407 6.88 -20.49 67.96
CA GLU A 407 8.01 -20.30 67.04
C GLU A 407 8.04 -21.41 65.98
N GLN A 408 7.74 -22.64 66.38
CA GLN A 408 7.65 -23.78 65.46
C GLN A 408 6.45 -23.64 64.51
N VAL A 409 5.33 -23.08 64.96
CA VAL A 409 4.17 -22.81 64.09
C VAL A 409 4.52 -21.79 63.02
N GLU A 410 5.20 -20.69 63.39
CA GLU A 410 5.66 -19.68 62.44
C GLU A 410 6.63 -20.28 61.41
N GLN A 411 7.63 -21.03 61.89
CA GLN A 411 8.61 -21.68 61.01
C GLN A 411 7.95 -22.71 60.07
N ASP A 412 7.06 -23.56 60.60
CA ASP A 412 6.36 -24.58 59.81
C ASP A 412 5.40 -23.93 58.80
N LEU A 413 4.76 -22.81 59.12
CA LEU A 413 3.92 -22.05 58.19
C LEU A 413 4.73 -21.44 57.04
N ASN A 414 5.86 -20.82 57.34
CA ASN A 414 6.77 -20.27 56.32
C ASN A 414 7.32 -21.38 55.41
N ASN A 415 7.71 -22.52 55.99
CA ASN A 415 8.14 -23.68 55.21
C ASN A 415 6.99 -24.23 54.35
N ALA A 416 5.80 -24.41 54.91
CA ALA A 416 4.65 -24.97 54.19
C ALA A 416 4.20 -24.06 53.05
N THR A 417 4.16 -22.74 53.26
CA THR A 417 3.82 -21.75 52.21
C THR A 417 4.82 -21.77 51.05
N GLN A 418 6.13 -21.81 51.35
CA GLN A 418 7.17 -21.94 50.33
C GLN A 418 7.00 -23.25 49.55
N LEU A 419 6.87 -24.39 50.24
CA LEU A 419 6.70 -25.69 49.60
C LEU A 419 5.41 -25.78 48.76
N ASN A 420 4.32 -25.14 49.17
CA ASN A 420 3.07 -25.10 48.39
C ASN A 420 3.25 -24.30 47.10
N THR A 421 4.04 -23.23 47.14
CA THR A 421 4.38 -22.45 45.94
C THR A 421 5.22 -23.29 44.99
N GLU A 422 6.32 -23.89 45.47
CA GLU A 422 7.18 -24.76 44.67
C GLU A 422 6.41 -25.97 44.09
N CYS A 423 5.48 -26.55 44.85
CA CYS A 423 4.62 -27.64 44.39
C CYS A 423 3.63 -27.19 43.30
N LYS A 424 3.06 -25.99 43.42
CA LYS A 424 2.16 -25.42 42.39
C LYS A 424 2.91 -25.12 41.10
N GLU A 425 4.10 -24.54 41.18
CA GLU A 425 4.98 -24.30 40.02
C GLU A 425 5.34 -25.60 39.32
N LEU A 426 5.74 -26.63 40.07
CA LEU A 426 6.01 -27.95 39.53
C LEU A 426 4.77 -28.55 38.85
N GLY A 427 3.60 -28.42 39.48
CA GLY A 427 2.34 -28.90 38.89
C GLY A 427 1.96 -28.19 37.59
N GLN A 428 2.17 -26.88 37.50
CA GLN A 428 1.95 -26.14 36.25
C GLN A 428 2.90 -26.59 35.14
N TYR A 429 4.17 -26.78 35.46
CA TYR A 429 5.15 -27.28 34.51
C TYR A 429 4.81 -28.69 34.00
N CYS A 430 4.42 -29.60 34.90
CA CYS A 430 4.00 -30.95 34.51
C CYS A 430 2.74 -30.94 33.63
N GLN A 431 1.78 -30.06 33.90
CA GLN A 431 0.62 -29.88 33.02
C GLN A 431 1.03 -29.36 31.64
N GLN A 432 2.03 -28.48 31.54
CA GLN A 432 2.54 -28.02 30.25
C GLN A 432 3.18 -29.16 29.47
N VAL A 433 4.04 -29.96 30.12
CA VAL A 433 4.64 -31.16 29.50
C VAL A 433 3.56 -32.14 29.06
N ALA A 434 2.51 -32.35 29.86
CA ALA A 434 1.37 -33.19 29.49
C ALA A 434 0.64 -32.70 28.23
N ARG A 435 0.41 -31.38 28.12
CA ARG A 435 -0.23 -30.79 26.93
C ARG A 435 0.66 -30.92 25.70
N GLN A 436 1.97 -30.68 25.84
CA GLN A 436 2.92 -30.82 24.74
C GLN A 436 3.03 -32.27 24.27
N HIS A 437 3.06 -33.22 25.21
CA HIS A 437 3.07 -34.65 24.93
C HIS A 437 1.79 -35.11 24.22
N ALA A 438 0.62 -34.70 24.69
CA ALA A 438 -0.66 -35.00 24.02
C ALA A 438 -0.71 -34.43 22.59
N GLN A 439 -0.27 -33.18 22.40
CA GLN A 439 -0.17 -32.57 21.06
C GLN A 439 0.82 -33.30 20.15
N LEU A 440 1.94 -33.78 20.69
CA LEU A 440 2.90 -34.57 19.95
C LEU A 440 2.26 -35.88 19.48
N LEU A 441 1.53 -36.59 20.35
CA LEU A 441 0.81 -37.81 20.00
C LEU A 441 -0.26 -37.57 18.92
N ASP A 442 -1.04 -36.49 19.03
CA ASP A 442 -2.04 -36.13 18.03
C ASP A 442 -1.42 -35.83 16.65
N LEU A 443 -0.27 -35.14 16.63
CA LEU A 443 0.44 -34.86 15.37
C LEU A 443 1.07 -36.12 14.77
N LEU A 444 1.63 -37.01 15.58
CA LEU A 444 2.14 -38.31 15.12
C LEU A 444 1.02 -39.20 14.57
N ALA A 445 -0.18 -39.14 15.15
CA ALA A 445 -1.36 -39.87 14.68
C ALA A 445 -2.01 -39.24 13.44
N SER A 446 -1.60 -38.03 13.04
CA SER A 446 -2.19 -37.37 11.88
C SER A 446 -1.91 -38.14 10.57
N PRO A 447 -2.85 -38.16 9.62
CA PRO A 447 -2.70 -38.94 8.38
C PRO A 447 -1.52 -38.45 7.53
N GLU A 448 -1.13 -37.19 7.65
CA GLU A 448 0.05 -36.66 6.96
C GLU A 448 1.32 -37.41 7.37
N ILE A 449 1.54 -37.55 8.67
CA ILE A 449 2.74 -38.21 9.23
C ILE A 449 2.62 -39.73 9.16
N SER A 450 1.49 -40.29 9.62
CA SER A 450 1.29 -41.75 9.72
C SER A 450 1.23 -42.45 8.35
N GLN A 451 0.72 -41.79 7.31
CA GLN A 451 0.70 -42.32 5.93
C GLN A 451 1.79 -41.67 5.05
N GLY A 452 2.74 -40.95 5.67
CA GLY A 452 3.78 -40.23 4.95
C GLY A 452 4.68 -41.14 4.11
N VAL A 453 4.97 -42.34 4.62
CA VAL A 453 5.79 -43.36 3.92
C VAL A 453 5.08 -43.90 2.68
N ASP A 454 3.78 -44.20 2.77
CA ASP A 454 3.01 -44.70 1.61
C ASP A 454 2.94 -43.65 0.49
N TRP A 455 2.77 -42.38 0.85
CA TRP A 455 2.77 -41.25 -0.09
C TRP A 455 4.06 -41.14 -0.91
N PHE A 456 5.23 -41.49 -0.36
CA PHE A 456 6.49 -41.46 -1.11
C PHE A 456 6.50 -42.42 -2.31
N THR A 457 5.82 -43.56 -2.21
CA THR A 457 5.76 -44.55 -3.31
C THR A 457 5.10 -43.94 -4.56
N ASP A 458 4.10 -43.08 -4.37
CA ASP A 458 3.44 -42.39 -5.48
C ASP A 458 4.27 -41.20 -6.01
N VAL A 459 5.00 -40.53 -5.11
CA VAL A 459 5.90 -39.43 -5.48
C VAL A 459 7.11 -39.92 -6.30
N GLU A 460 7.68 -41.09 -5.97
CA GLU A 460 8.78 -41.68 -6.73
C GLU A 460 8.38 -41.97 -8.18
N LYS A 461 7.14 -42.43 -8.41
CA LYS A 461 6.60 -42.62 -9.77
C LYS A 461 6.48 -41.29 -10.51
N LEU A 462 5.93 -40.26 -9.88
CA LEU A 462 5.78 -38.93 -10.50
C LEU A 462 7.16 -38.35 -10.87
N LEU A 463 8.14 -38.44 -9.97
CA LEU A 463 9.50 -37.98 -10.22
C LEU A 463 10.15 -38.66 -11.43
N SER A 464 9.93 -39.96 -11.61
CA SER A 464 10.46 -40.68 -12.77
C SER A 464 9.91 -40.17 -14.10
N GLN A 465 8.67 -39.67 -14.12
CA GLN A 465 8.05 -39.07 -15.31
C GLN A 465 8.56 -37.65 -15.55
N VAL A 466 8.67 -36.87 -14.47
CA VAL A 466 9.18 -35.48 -14.51
C VAL A 466 10.62 -35.42 -15.05
N GLN A 467 11.47 -36.40 -14.67
CA GLN A 467 12.86 -36.48 -15.12
C GLN A 467 13.03 -36.76 -16.62
N GLN A 468 11.99 -37.22 -17.33
CA GLN A 468 12.05 -37.48 -18.77
C GLN A 468 12.02 -36.19 -19.60
N TYR A 469 11.61 -35.07 -18.99
CA TYR A 469 11.48 -33.77 -19.65
C TYR A 469 12.64 -32.83 -19.31
N HIS A 470 13.03 -31.98 -20.26
CA HIS A 470 14.09 -30.99 -20.05
C HIS A 470 13.79 -30.04 -18.85
N PRO A 471 14.77 -29.65 -18.02
CA PRO A 471 14.55 -28.81 -16.83
C PRO A 471 13.86 -27.47 -17.08
N GLU A 472 14.02 -26.89 -18.27
CA GLU A 472 13.38 -25.61 -18.65
C GLU A 472 11.87 -25.71 -18.89
N ASN A 473 11.31 -26.93 -18.97
CA ASN A 473 9.86 -27.11 -19.03
C ASN A 473 9.18 -26.80 -17.70
N TRP A 474 9.94 -26.66 -16.60
CA TRP A 474 9.38 -26.48 -15.27
C TRP A 474 9.46 -25.03 -14.80
N PRO A 475 8.41 -24.50 -14.15
CA PRO A 475 8.47 -23.19 -13.50
C PRO A 475 9.59 -23.12 -12.47
N ARG A 476 10.34 -22.00 -12.43
CA ARG A 476 11.43 -21.80 -11.46
C ARG A 476 10.99 -21.92 -10.01
N GLY A 477 9.73 -21.60 -9.71
CA GLY A 477 9.15 -21.69 -8.37
C GLY A 477 9.00 -23.13 -7.85
N ASP A 478 8.91 -24.12 -8.74
CA ASP A 478 8.73 -25.52 -8.35
C ASP A 478 10.06 -26.19 -7.97
N MET A 479 11.20 -25.60 -8.40
CA MET A 479 12.57 -26.06 -8.09
C MET A 479 12.74 -27.58 -8.23
N VAL A 480 12.30 -28.12 -9.36
CA VAL A 480 12.27 -29.57 -9.62
C VAL A 480 13.64 -30.25 -9.42
N ALA A 481 14.75 -29.52 -9.62
CA ALA A 481 16.11 -30.03 -9.41
C ALA A 481 16.48 -30.30 -7.94
N SER A 482 15.97 -29.52 -6.97
CA SER A 482 16.24 -29.72 -5.54
C SER A 482 15.27 -30.69 -4.87
N LEU A 483 14.14 -30.94 -5.52
CA LEU A 483 13.01 -31.72 -4.99
C LEU A 483 13.39 -33.17 -4.59
N PRO A 484 14.26 -33.91 -5.30
CA PRO A 484 14.72 -35.22 -4.85
C PRO A 484 15.47 -35.18 -3.51
N GLY A 485 16.31 -34.16 -3.29
CA GLY A 485 17.06 -34.00 -2.03
C GLY A 485 16.16 -33.62 -0.86
N GLU A 486 15.19 -32.74 -1.10
CA GLU A 486 14.18 -32.34 -0.11
C GLU A 486 13.28 -33.51 0.30
N LEU A 487 12.88 -34.35 -0.66
CA LEU A 487 12.09 -35.56 -0.40
C LEU A 487 12.89 -36.62 0.34
N ALA A 488 14.18 -36.83 0.02
CA ALA A 488 15.04 -37.74 0.77
C ALA A 488 15.17 -37.28 2.23
N SER A 489 15.40 -35.99 2.47
CA SER A 489 15.47 -35.44 3.83
C SER A 489 14.15 -35.60 4.60
N LEU A 490 13.01 -35.41 3.94
CA LEU A 490 11.70 -35.64 4.56
C LEU A 490 11.46 -37.13 4.85
N LYS A 491 11.87 -38.02 3.94
CA LYS A 491 11.76 -39.48 4.10
C LYS A 491 12.60 -39.94 5.28
N ASP A 492 13.85 -39.52 5.37
CA ASP A 492 14.73 -39.80 6.51
C ASP A 492 14.11 -39.27 7.83
N GLY A 493 13.52 -38.08 7.80
CA GLY A 493 12.82 -37.50 8.95
C GLY A 493 11.61 -38.32 9.39
N LEU A 494 10.79 -38.77 8.45
CA LEU A 494 9.60 -39.60 8.70
C LEU A 494 9.98 -41.03 9.10
N GLU A 495 11.02 -41.62 8.54
CA GLU A 495 11.53 -42.94 8.94
C GLU A 495 12.19 -42.91 10.31
N ASN A 496 12.85 -41.81 10.70
CA ASN A 496 13.35 -41.64 12.07
C ASN A 496 12.20 -41.53 13.09
N LEU A 497 11.07 -40.93 12.71
CA LEU A 497 9.85 -40.88 13.54
C LEU A 497 9.08 -42.21 13.57
N ALA A 498 8.93 -42.88 12.42
CA ALA A 498 8.15 -44.11 12.26
C ALA A 498 8.95 -45.37 12.68
N GLY A 499 10.27 -45.36 12.48
CA GLY A 499 11.21 -46.40 12.91
C GLY A 499 11.50 -46.34 14.42
N ALA A 500 11.16 -45.26 15.10
CA ALA A 500 10.98 -45.25 16.54
C ALA A 500 9.69 -46.03 16.85
N ALA A 501 9.81 -47.35 17.01
CA ALA A 501 8.73 -48.19 17.53
C ALA A 501 8.01 -47.43 18.66
N ALA A 502 6.68 -47.40 18.62
CA ALA A 502 5.76 -46.63 19.48
C ALA A 502 6.02 -46.70 21.01
N ALA A 503 7.02 -47.46 21.45
CA ALA A 503 7.43 -47.72 22.82
C ALA A 503 8.70 -46.98 23.30
N ARG A 504 9.42 -46.19 22.48
CA ARG A 504 10.61 -45.48 22.99
C ARG A 504 10.23 -44.35 23.94
N PRO A 505 10.74 -44.35 25.20
CA PRO A 505 10.47 -43.27 26.14
C PRO A 505 11.12 -41.95 25.70
N ILE A 506 10.42 -40.83 25.89
CA ILE A 506 10.93 -39.48 25.56
C ILE A 506 11.36 -38.78 26.85
N PRO A 507 12.61 -38.32 26.99
CA PRO A 507 13.03 -37.48 28.11
C PRO A 507 12.20 -36.20 28.19
N GLU A 508 11.83 -35.77 29.40
CA GLU A 508 11.05 -34.55 29.66
C GLU A 508 11.64 -33.32 28.93
N ALA A 509 12.96 -33.18 28.95
CA ALA A 509 13.67 -32.09 28.27
C ALA A 509 13.48 -32.06 26.74
N GLN A 510 13.18 -33.22 26.14
CA GLN A 510 13.10 -33.40 24.69
C GLN A 510 11.67 -33.34 24.16
N VAL A 511 10.63 -33.44 25.01
CA VAL A 511 9.22 -33.43 24.57
C VAL A 511 8.89 -32.19 23.74
N ALA A 512 9.36 -31.01 24.16
CA ALA A 512 9.13 -29.76 23.43
C ALA A 512 9.86 -29.72 22.08
N LEU A 513 11.11 -30.19 22.03
CA LEU A 513 11.90 -30.26 20.81
C LEU A 513 11.29 -31.25 19.81
N SER A 514 10.90 -32.45 20.28
CA SER A 514 10.24 -33.45 19.44
C SER A 514 8.90 -32.95 18.89
N LEU A 515 8.14 -32.16 19.67
CA LEU A 515 6.91 -31.51 19.18
C LEU A 515 7.21 -30.52 18.04
N GLU A 516 8.29 -29.74 18.16
CA GLU A 516 8.71 -28.79 17.13
C GLU A 516 9.22 -29.49 15.87
N ASP A 517 10.00 -30.56 16.02
CA ASP A 517 10.49 -31.38 14.91
C ASP A 517 9.32 -31.99 14.11
N VAL A 518 8.31 -32.55 14.80
CA VAL A 518 7.12 -33.11 14.13
C VAL A 518 6.28 -32.02 13.45
N ARG A 519 6.16 -30.82 14.05
CA ARG A 519 5.50 -29.68 13.40
C ARG A 519 6.23 -29.24 12.14
N TYR A 520 7.55 -29.13 12.20
CA TYR A 520 8.39 -28.79 11.07
C TYR A 520 8.24 -29.81 9.93
N LEU A 521 8.29 -31.11 10.26
CA LEU A 521 8.10 -32.18 9.28
C LEU A 521 6.71 -32.16 8.66
N LYS A 522 5.66 -31.92 9.44
CA LYS A 522 4.29 -31.78 8.92
C LYS A 522 4.16 -30.60 7.95
N GLU A 523 4.70 -29.45 8.29
CA GLU A 523 4.64 -28.27 7.42
C GLU A 523 5.47 -28.45 6.15
N ASN A 524 6.67 -29.03 6.28
CA ASN A 524 7.53 -29.36 5.14
C ASN A 524 6.82 -30.33 4.19
N GLN A 525 6.21 -31.40 4.71
CA GLN A 525 5.42 -32.33 3.91
C GLN A 525 4.23 -31.65 3.22
N ARG A 526 3.53 -30.75 3.91
CA ARG A 526 2.41 -30.00 3.32
C ARG A 526 2.86 -29.11 2.16
N SER A 527 3.95 -28.39 2.34
CA SER A 527 4.56 -27.55 1.29
C SER A 527 4.98 -28.38 0.08
N LEU A 528 5.64 -29.52 0.32
CA LEU A 528 6.05 -30.44 -0.74
C LEU A 528 4.85 -31.08 -1.46
N ARG A 529 3.78 -31.45 -0.75
CA ARG A 529 2.53 -31.96 -1.35
C ARG A 529 1.90 -30.94 -2.30
N MET A 530 1.82 -29.67 -1.90
CA MET A 530 1.30 -28.60 -2.76
C MET A 530 2.16 -28.40 -4.01
N ARG A 531 3.49 -28.38 -3.84
CA ARG A 531 4.43 -28.27 -4.97
C ARG A 531 4.33 -29.46 -5.92
N LEU A 532 4.27 -30.68 -5.39
CA LEU A 532 4.11 -31.90 -6.18
C LEU A 532 2.78 -31.93 -6.93
N SER A 533 1.70 -31.44 -6.33
CA SER A 533 0.41 -31.29 -7.04
C SER A 533 0.52 -30.30 -8.20
N ASN A 534 1.24 -29.20 -8.06
CA ASN A 534 1.46 -28.25 -9.15
C ASN A 534 2.29 -28.89 -10.27
N ILE A 535 3.37 -29.60 -9.92
CA ILE A 535 4.20 -30.33 -10.88
C ILE A 535 3.38 -31.39 -11.61
N GLN A 536 2.51 -32.13 -10.91
CA GLN A 536 1.64 -33.13 -11.53
C GLN A 536 0.65 -32.51 -12.51
N ASN A 537 0.02 -31.38 -12.15
CA ASN A 537 -0.88 -30.67 -13.06
C ASN A 537 -0.14 -30.16 -14.29
N HIS A 538 1.04 -29.57 -14.11
CA HIS A 538 1.85 -29.05 -15.21
C HIS A 538 2.40 -30.15 -16.11
N LEU A 539 2.78 -31.31 -15.55
CA LEU A 539 3.12 -32.50 -16.33
C LEU A 539 1.96 -32.91 -17.24
N GLY A 540 0.73 -32.88 -16.72
CA GLY A 540 -0.47 -33.14 -17.53
C GLY A 540 -0.66 -32.13 -18.68
N GLU A 541 -0.36 -30.85 -18.44
CA GLU A 541 -0.40 -29.81 -19.49
C GLU A 541 0.66 -30.05 -20.56
N ILE A 542 1.91 -30.35 -20.17
CA ILE A 542 3.01 -30.66 -21.08
C ILE A 542 2.66 -31.86 -21.97
N GLN A 543 2.18 -32.95 -21.37
CA GLN A 543 1.76 -34.16 -22.09
C GLN A 543 0.61 -33.89 -23.07
N LEU A 544 -0.33 -33.02 -22.71
CA LEU A 544 -1.44 -32.63 -23.59
C LEU A 544 -0.93 -31.81 -24.79
N ILE A 545 -0.03 -30.85 -24.56
CA ILE A 545 0.57 -30.03 -25.63
C ILE A 545 1.39 -30.90 -26.58
N GLU A 546 2.19 -31.81 -26.03
CA GLU A 546 3.00 -32.77 -26.79
C GLU A 546 2.11 -33.70 -27.64
N GLY A 547 1.05 -34.26 -27.05
CA GLY A 547 0.07 -35.09 -27.77
C GLY A 547 -0.62 -34.34 -28.90
N HIS A 548 -1.02 -33.09 -28.69
CA HIS A 548 -1.65 -32.27 -29.72
C HIS A 548 -0.68 -31.93 -30.88
N ALA A 549 0.58 -31.61 -30.56
CA ALA A 549 1.61 -31.37 -31.57
C ALA A 549 1.89 -32.63 -32.41
N ALA A 550 1.95 -33.80 -31.78
CA ALA A 550 2.14 -35.08 -32.46
C ALA A 550 0.98 -35.37 -33.42
N GLU A 551 -0.26 -35.14 -32.99
CA GLU A 551 -1.45 -35.31 -33.82
C GLU A 551 -1.44 -34.36 -35.04
N GLN A 552 -1.07 -33.09 -34.85
CA GLN A 552 -0.94 -32.13 -35.95
C GLN A 552 0.12 -32.54 -36.98
N LEU A 553 1.30 -32.99 -36.53
CA LEU A 553 2.34 -33.53 -37.43
C LEU A 553 1.85 -34.76 -38.19
N GLN A 554 1.12 -35.67 -37.52
CA GLN A 554 0.57 -36.86 -38.16
C GLN A 554 -0.41 -36.49 -39.29
N ARG A 555 -1.32 -35.53 -39.06
CA ARG A 555 -2.27 -35.06 -40.07
C ARG A 555 -1.58 -34.38 -41.26
N ALA A 556 -0.59 -33.53 -40.98
CA ALA A 556 0.24 -32.91 -42.01
C ALA A 556 0.98 -33.97 -42.83
N GLY A 557 1.51 -35.01 -42.19
CA GLY A 557 2.20 -36.12 -42.83
C GLY A 557 1.31 -36.88 -43.81
N VAL A 558 0.10 -37.25 -43.40
CA VAL A 558 -0.87 -37.93 -44.28
C VAL A 558 -1.17 -37.09 -45.54
N THR A 559 -1.40 -35.79 -45.36
CA THR A 559 -1.70 -34.88 -46.48
C THR A 559 -0.50 -34.71 -47.40
N LEU A 560 0.70 -34.61 -46.83
CA LEU A 560 1.95 -34.46 -47.58
C LEU A 560 2.29 -35.71 -48.39
N THR A 561 2.13 -36.91 -47.83
CA THR A 561 2.30 -38.18 -48.56
C THR A 561 1.31 -38.29 -49.73
N LEU A 562 0.06 -37.83 -49.54
CA LEU A 562 -0.91 -37.78 -50.63
C LEU A 562 -0.46 -36.80 -51.72
N LEU A 563 0.00 -35.60 -51.37
CA LEU A 563 0.54 -34.62 -52.34
C LEU A 563 1.79 -35.13 -53.06
N GLU A 564 2.65 -35.88 -52.38
CA GLU A 564 3.80 -36.56 -53.01
C GLU A 564 3.32 -37.53 -54.09
N SER A 565 2.32 -38.36 -53.79
CA SER A 565 1.76 -39.31 -54.77
C SER A 565 1.07 -38.62 -55.95
N LEU A 566 0.34 -37.52 -55.69
CA LEU A 566 -0.36 -36.75 -56.71
C LEU A 566 0.61 -35.93 -57.59
N SER A 567 1.65 -35.35 -57.00
CA SER A 567 2.67 -34.61 -57.74
C SER A 567 3.50 -35.51 -58.66
N ARG A 568 3.68 -36.79 -58.34
CA ARG A 568 4.32 -37.77 -59.23
C ARG A 568 3.43 -38.23 -60.39
N SER A 569 2.12 -38.29 -60.17
CA SER A 569 1.16 -38.77 -61.18
C SER A 569 0.68 -37.65 -62.12
N ASN A 570 0.55 -36.42 -61.62
CA ASN A 570 0.13 -35.27 -62.41
C ASN A 570 1.36 -34.48 -62.94
N ARG A 571 1.49 -34.38 -64.27
CA ARG A 571 2.63 -33.73 -64.93
C ARG A 571 2.78 -32.25 -64.58
N TYR A 572 1.69 -31.54 -64.34
CA TYR A 572 1.73 -30.12 -63.98
C TYR A 572 2.22 -29.93 -62.54
N LEU A 573 1.66 -30.68 -61.59
CA LEU A 573 2.10 -30.65 -60.20
C LEU A 573 3.55 -31.10 -60.00
N LEU A 574 4.04 -32.02 -60.84
CA LEU A 574 5.46 -32.41 -60.87
C LEU A 574 6.39 -31.20 -61.05
N GLY A 575 5.96 -30.22 -61.86
CA GLY A 575 6.74 -29.02 -62.15
C GLY A 575 6.70 -27.95 -61.05
N ILE A 576 5.58 -27.82 -60.33
CA ILE A 576 5.36 -26.73 -59.38
C ILE A 576 5.51 -27.12 -57.90
N ALA A 577 5.25 -28.38 -57.54
CA ALA A 577 5.16 -28.80 -56.13
C ALA A 577 6.19 -29.87 -55.72
N ALA A 578 6.68 -30.71 -56.63
CA ALA A 578 7.45 -31.91 -56.25
C ALA A 578 8.70 -31.64 -55.39
N ARG A 579 9.51 -30.65 -55.75
CA ARG A 579 10.73 -30.28 -54.99
C ARG A 579 10.39 -29.73 -53.60
N GLU A 580 9.33 -28.94 -53.53
CA GLU A 580 8.92 -28.30 -52.29
C GLU A 580 8.24 -29.30 -51.35
N VAL A 581 7.41 -30.22 -51.86
CA VAL A 581 6.84 -31.34 -51.10
C VAL A 581 7.95 -32.17 -50.47
N GLN A 582 9.02 -32.47 -51.21
CA GLN A 582 10.17 -33.20 -50.67
C GLN A 582 10.89 -32.43 -49.54
N ASN A 583 11.07 -31.11 -49.68
CA ASN A 583 11.65 -30.28 -48.61
C ASN A 583 10.77 -30.26 -47.35
N GLN A 584 9.44 -30.17 -47.53
CA GLN A 584 8.49 -30.20 -46.42
C GLN A 584 8.48 -31.57 -45.72
N GLN A 585 8.71 -32.67 -46.45
CA GLN A 585 8.85 -34.01 -45.88
C GLN A 585 10.06 -34.11 -44.94
N PHE A 586 11.22 -33.63 -45.36
CA PHE A 586 12.42 -33.60 -44.50
C PHE A 586 12.21 -32.75 -43.24
N SER A 587 11.49 -31.63 -43.37
CA SER A 587 11.17 -30.77 -42.22
C SER A 587 10.18 -31.42 -41.26
N LEU A 588 9.22 -32.19 -41.77
CA LEU A 588 8.29 -32.97 -40.96
C LEU A 588 9.00 -34.07 -40.17
N GLU A 589 9.90 -34.82 -40.81
CA GLU A 589 10.69 -35.88 -40.17
C GLU A 589 11.58 -35.29 -39.06
N ALA A 590 12.27 -34.18 -39.34
CA ALA A 590 13.09 -33.50 -38.34
C ALA A 590 12.27 -33.02 -37.13
N LEU A 591 11.07 -32.45 -37.35
CA LEU A 591 10.19 -32.00 -36.26
C LEU A 591 9.58 -33.17 -35.48
N ARG A 592 9.30 -34.30 -36.14
CA ARG A 592 8.84 -35.51 -35.47
C ARG A 592 9.93 -36.09 -34.57
N ASP A 593 11.16 -36.20 -35.08
CA ASP A 593 12.32 -36.64 -34.31
C ASP A 593 12.59 -35.71 -33.13
N GLU A 594 12.47 -34.40 -33.31
CA GLU A 594 12.63 -33.42 -32.23
C GLU A 594 11.52 -33.57 -31.17
N LEU A 595 10.28 -33.85 -31.56
CA LEU A 595 9.17 -34.07 -30.64
C LEU A 595 9.28 -35.39 -29.85
N GLU A 596 9.78 -36.47 -30.47
CA GLU A 596 9.96 -37.78 -29.80
C GLU A 596 11.03 -37.75 -28.67
N HIS A 597 11.95 -36.79 -28.68
CA HIS A 597 13.00 -36.63 -27.66
C HIS A 597 12.63 -35.57 -26.61
N SER A 598 11.76 -35.92 -25.66
CA SER A 598 11.23 -35.04 -24.60
C SER A 598 12.32 -34.36 -23.74
N GLU A 599 13.52 -34.92 -23.70
CA GLU A 599 14.67 -34.42 -22.94
C GLU A 599 15.38 -33.23 -23.60
N ARG A 600 15.08 -32.92 -24.87
CA ARG A 600 15.76 -31.85 -25.63
C ARG A 600 14.88 -30.62 -25.78
N GLY A 601 15.20 -29.53 -25.09
CA GLY A 601 14.48 -28.25 -25.22
C GLY A 601 13.05 -28.29 -24.65
N THR A 602 12.30 -27.19 -24.83
CA THR A 602 10.96 -27.06 -24.24
C THR A 602 9.85 -27.54 -25.16
N VAL A 603 8.86 -28.25 -24.61
CA VAL A 603 7.70 -28.78 -25.35
C VAL A 603 6.89 -27.63 -25.97
N ASP A 604 6.75 -26.50 -25.28
CA ASP A 604 6.13 -25.29 -25.83
C ASP A 604 6.83 -24.79 -27.10
N LYS A 605 8.18 -24.80 -27.11
CA LYS A 605 8.94 -24.35 -28.28
C LYS A 605 8.73 -25.30 -29.46
N LYS A 606 8.77 -26.61 -29.20
CA LYS A 606 8.50 -27.64 -30.22
C LYS A 606 7.09 -27.53 -30.77
N SER A 607 6.08 -27.41 -29.90
CA SER A 607 4.69 -27.24 -30.31
C SER A 607 4.49 -25.99 -31.18
N ARG A 608 5.15 -24.87 -30.85
CA ARG A 608 5.14 -23.66 -31.69
C ARG A 608 5.81 -23.88 -33.05
N GLN A 609 6.93 -24.61 -33.10
CA GLN A 609 7.59 -24.98 -34.36
C GLN A 609 6.69 -25.87 -35.23
N VAL A 610 6.03 -26.86 -34.62
CA VAL A 610 5.03 -27.71 -35.28
C VAL A 610 3.88 -26.88 -35.85
N LYS A 611 3.30 -26.00 -35.04
CA LYS A 611 2.20 -25.13 -35.47
C LYS A 611 2.62 -24.22 -36.63
N ALA A 612 3.78 -23.58 -36.53
CA ALA A 612 4.31 -22.72 -37.59
C ALA A 612 4.59 -23.51 -38.89
N PHE A 613 5.08 -24.75 -38.76
CA PHE A 613 5.26 -25.66 -39.90
C PHE A 613 3.92 -26.01 -40.55
N VAL A 614 2.92 -26.40 -39.77
CA VAL A 614 1.58 -26.76 -40.26
C VAL A 614 0.92 -25.58 -40.98
N GLU A 615 0.92 -24.39 -40.37
CA GLU A 615 0.38 -23.17 -41.00
C GLU A 615 1.11 -22.82 -42.30
N GLY A 616 2.45 -22.95 -42.31
CA GLY A 616 3.27 -22.72 -43.50
C GLY A 616 2.98 -23.74 -44.61
N PHE A 617 2.81 -25.02 -44.25
CA PHE A 617 2.47 -26.08 -45.18
C PHE A 617 1.06 -25.90 -45.76
N GLU A 618 0.05 -25.56 -44.95
CA GLU A 618 -1.30 -25.25 -45.44
C GLU A 618 -1.30 -24.10 -46.44
N GLN A 619 -0.61 -23.01 -46.13
CA GLN A 619 -0.50 -21.87 -47.05
C GLN A 619 0.15 -22.26 -48.38
N GLN A 620 1.23 -23.04 -48.33
CA GLN A 620 1.94 -23.46 -49.53
C GLN A 620 1.10 -24.45 -50.36
N ALA A 621 0.43 -25.40 -49.71
CA ALA A 621 -0.47 -26.34 -50.38
C ALA A 621 -1.65 -25.61 -51.05
N ASN A 622 -2.26 -24.63 -50.39
CA ASN A 622 -3.31 -23.81 -51.02
C ASN A 622 -2.79 -23.01 -52.23
N ARG A 623 -1.54 -22.51 -52.20
CA ARG A 623 -0.92 -21.84 -53.37
C ARG A 623 -0.74 -22.79 -54.55
N TRP A 624 -0.28 -24.01 -54.33
CA TRP A 624 -0.19 -25.00 -55.41
C TRP A 624 -1.56 -25.38 -55.96
N LEU A 625 -2.59 -25.49 -55.11
CA LEU A 625 -3.96 -25.75 -55.53
C LEU A 625 -4.50 -24.61 -56.40
N GLU A 626 -4.21 -23.36 -56.02
CA GLU A 626 -4.56 -22.17 -56.79
C GLU A 626 -3.91 -22.19 -58.18
N GLN A 627 -2.61 -22.49 -58.25
CA GLN A 627 -1.90 -22.61 -59.52
C GLN A 627 -2.48 -23.73 -60.41
N LEU A 628 -2.79 -24.89 -59.83
CA LEU A 628 -3.45 -25.98 -60.55
C LEU A 628 -4.83 -25.55 -61.09
N ASN A 629 -5.62 -24.84 -60.29
CA ASN A 629 -6.92 -24.31 -60.73
C ASN A 629 -6.79 -23.30 -61.87
N GLN A 630 -5.77 -22.44 -61.84
CA GLN A 630 -5.49 -21.49 -62.92
C GLN A 630 -5.13 -22.22 -64.23
N ASP A 631 -4.33 -23.29 -64.16
CA ASP A 631 -4.00 -24.08 -65.35
C ASP A 631 -5.21 -24.86 -65.91
N ILE A 632 -6.05 -25.42 -65.02
CA ILE A 632 -7.33 -26.03 -65.39
C ILE A 632 -8.21 -25.04 -66.17
N ARG A 633 -8.33 -23.80 -65.69
CA ARG A 633 -9.07 -22.74 -66.39
C ARG A 633 -8.48 -22.45 -67.76
N GLY A 634 -7.16 -22.26 -67.84
CA GLY A 634 -6.47 -22.05 -69.11
C GLY A 634 -6.71 -23.16 -70.13
N LYS A 635 -6.70 -24.44 -69.70
CA LYS A 635 -7.04 -25.58 -70.57
C LYS A 635 -8.50 -25.58 -71.01
N THR A 636 -9.40 -25.23 -70.10
CA THR A 636 -10.85 -25.16 -70.39
C THR A 636 -11.16 -24.05 -71.39
N ASP A 637 -10.49 -22.90 -71.27
CA ASP A 637 -10.59 -21.78 -72.21
C ASP A 637 -10.05 -22.17 -73.61
N GLN A 638 -8.93 -22.90 -73.67
CA GLN A 638 -8.37 -23.43 -74.91
C GLN A 638 -9.32 -24.44 -75.59
N LEU A 639 -9.91 -25.36 -74.82
CA LEU A 639 -10.93 -26.29 -75.32
C LEU A 639 -12.12 -25.55 -75.93
N ASN A 640 -12.63 -24.53 -75.23
CA ASN A 640 -13.73 -23.70 -75.72
C ASN A 640 -13.37 -22.95 -77.02
N ALA A 641 -12.13 -22.46 -77.14
CA ALA A 641 -11.65 -21.79 -78.35
C ALA A 641 -11.55 -22.77 -79.55
N SER A 642 -10.99 -23.97 -79.36
CA SER A 642 -10.93 -25.01 -80.40
C SER A 642 -12.33 -25.47 -80.82
N LEU A 643 -13.26 -25.65 -79.87
CA LEU A 643 -14.66 -25.98 -80.17
C LEU A 643 -15.33 -24.92 -81.05
N LYS A 644 -15.21 -23.63 -80.69
CA LYS A 644 -15.75 -22.52 -81.50
C LYS A 644 -15.15 -22.48 -82.91
N THR A 645 -13.86 -22.80 -83.05
CA THR A 645 -13.17 -22.83 -84.35
C THR A 645 -13.69 -23.96 -85.23
N LEU A 646 -13.92 -25.15 -84.66
CA LEU A 646 -14.51 -26.28 -85.37
C LEU A 646 -15.97 -26.05 -85.76
N GLU A 647 -16.77 -25.48 -84.85
CA GLU A 647 -18.18 -25.13 -85.12
C GLU A 647 -18.33 -24.15 -86.29
N ALA A 648 -17.36 -23.24 -86.50
CA ALA A 648 -17.35 -22.31 -87.63
C ALA A 648 -17.15 -23.00 -89.00
N VAL A 649 -16.55 -24.21 -89.03
CA VAL A 649 -16.35 -24.97 -90.27
C VAL A 649 -17.56 -25.86 -90.55
N ALA A 650 -17.99 -26.65 -89.57
CA ALA A 650 -19.20 -27.48 -89.66
C ALA A 650 -19.58 -28.01 -88.27
N LYS A 651 -20.83 -28.45 -88.10
CA LYS A 651 -21.25 -29.19 -86.91
C LYS A 651 -20.65 -30.61 -86.95
N LEU A 652 -19.82 -30.95 -85.98
CA LEU A 652 -19.18 -32.28 -85.88
C LEU A 652 -19.90 -33.17 -84.87
N ASP A 653 -20.20 -34.40 -85.26
CA ASP A 653 -20.72 -35.46 -84.37
C ASP A 653 -19.57 -36.41 -83.98
N GLU A 654 -18.70 -35.93 -83.09
CA GLU A 654 -17.50 -36.64 -82.63
C GLU A 654 -17.50 -36.77 -81.11
N SER A 655 -17.07 -37.94 -80.62
CA SER A 655 -16.98 -38.17 -79.18
C SER A 655 -16.01 -37.21 -78.49
N ALA A 656 -14.95 -36.79 -79.20
CA ALA A 656 -13.98 -35.80 -78.70
C ALA A 656 -14.62 -34.41 -78.51
N VAL A 657 -15.51 -33.99 -79.41
CA VAL A 657 -16.23 -32.71 -79.35
C VAL A 657 -17.24 -32.73 -78.20
N ALA A 658 -18.03 -33.81 -78.08
CA ALA A 658 -18.98 -33.96 -76.97
C ALA A 658 -18.29 -34.06 -75.60
N ALA A 659 -17.11 -34.69 -75.53
CA ALA A 659 -16.32 -34.76 -74.31
C ALA A 659 -15.75 -33.39 -73.91
N ALA A 660 -15.22 -32.62 -74.86
CA ALA A 660 -14.75 -31.26 -74.62
C ALA A 660 -15.88 -30.33 -74.17
N ASP A 661 -17.05 -30.39 -74.80
CA ASP A 661 -18.21 -29.55 -74.45
C ASP A 661 -18.74 -29.82 -73.03
N ARG A 662 -18.78 -31.10 -72.62
CA ARG A 662 -19.12 -31.50 -71.25
C ARG A 662 -18.12 -30.95 -70.22
N LEU A 663 -16.83 -30.90 -70.55
CA LEU A 663 -15.80 -30.41 -69.64
C LEU A 663 -15.83 -28.89 -69.53
N VAL A 664 -16.07 -28.17 -70.62
CA VAL A 664 -16.26 -26.70 -70.62
C VAL A 664 -17.50 -26.30 -69.81
N SER A 665 -18.57 -27.08 -69.89
CA SER A 665 -19.81 -26.84 -69.13
C SER A 665 -19.70 -27.23 -67.65
N ALA A 666 -18.74 -28.08 -67.29
CA ALA A 666 -18.52 -28.55 -65.92
C ALA A 666 -17.66 -27.56 -65.13
N ASP A 667 -18.07 -26.30 -65.01
CA ASP A 667 -17.37 -25.33 -64.16
C ASP A 667 -17.57 -25.69 -62.68
N ARG A 668 -16.49 -26.08 -62.02
CA ARG A 668 -16.46 -26.42 -60.59
C ARG A 668 -15.89 -25.24 -59.83
N GLY A 669 -16.79 -24.49 -59.16
CA GLY A 669 -16.47 -23.32 -58.34
C GLY A 669 -15.26 -23.50 -57.41
N GLN A 670 -14.59 -22.37 -57.14
CA GLN A 670 -13.35 -22.29 -56.38
C GLN A 670 -13.64 -21.99 -54.90
N LYS A 671 -13.03 -22.75 -53.98
CA LYS A 671 -12.97 -22.40 -52.55
C LYS A 671 -11.70 -21.59 -52.29
N SER A 672 -11.77 -20.58 -51.43
CA SER A 672 -10.71 -19.57 -51.25
C SER A 672 -9.55 -20.01 -50.34
N PHE A 673 -9.79 -20.91 -49.39
CA PHE A 673 -8.75 -21.48 -48.52
C PHE A 673 -9.26 -22.76 -47.86
N LEU A 674 -8.43 -23.79 -47.78
CA LEU A 674 -8.76 -25.10 -47.22
C LEU A 674 -7.77 -25.48 -46.12
N GLY A 675 -8.26 -26.07 -45.02
CA GLY A 675 -7.41 -26.70 -44.00
C GLY A 675 -6.88 -28.06 -44.45
N LEU A 676 -5.89 -28.61 -43.72
CA LEU A 676 -5.23 -29.88 -44.05
C LEU A 676 -6.18 -31.03 -44.39
N ASP A 677 -7.24 -31.21 -43.61
CA ASP A 677 -8.17 -32.34 -43.77
C ASP A 677 -8.96 -32.28 -45.10
N GLU A 678 -9.18 -31.07 -45.64
CA GLU A 678 -9.90 -30.87 -46.90
C GLU A 678 -8.97 -30.82 -48.12
N LEU A 679 -7.71 -30.37 -47.93
CA LEU A 679 -6.74 -30.19 -49.01
C LEU A 679 -6.49 -31.48 -49.78
N GLY A 680 -6.33 -32.61 -49.09
CA GLY A 680 -6.04 -33.88 -49.74
C GLY A 680 -7.10 -34.31 -50.77
N LEU A 681 -8.37 -34.22 -50.40
CA LEU A 681 -9.49 -34.60 -51.27
C LEU A 681 -9.63 -33.65 -52.46
N GLU A 682 -9.50 -32.34 -52.22
CA GLU A 682 -9.66 -31.32 -53.25
C GLU A 682 -8.51 -31.40 -54.28
N PHE A 683 -7.26 -31.61 -53.85
CA PHE A 683 -6.15 -31.85 -54.77
C PHE A 683 -6.40 -33.04 -55.69
N LYS A 684 -6.89 -34.16 -55.14
CA LYS A 684 -7.21 -35.36 -55.93
C LYS A 684 -8.28 -35.03 -56.99
N GLN A 685 -9.37 -34.39 -56.60
CA GLN A 685 -10.45 -34.03 -57.53
C GLN A 685 -9.99 -33.08 -58.64
N ARG A 686 -9.15 -32.09 -58.32
CA ARG A 686 -8.61 -31.15 -59.31
C ARG A 686 -7.60 -31.80 -60.23
N CYS A 687 -6.75 -32.70 -59.73
CA CYS A 687 -5.83 -33.48 -60.57
C CYS A 687 -6.58 -34.35 -61.58
N GLU A 688 -7.59 -35.10 -61.14
CA GLU A 688 -8.42 -35.94 -62.02
C GLU A 688 -9.16 -35.10 -63.08
N PHE A 689 -9.61 -33.89 -62.72
CA PHE A 689 -10.24 -32.98 -63.67
C PHE A 689 -9.24 -32.42 -64.68
N TRP A 690 -8.05 -32.02 -64.22
CA TRP A 690 -6.97 -31.56 -65.09
C TRP A 690 -6.58 -32.62 -66.12
N GLU A 691 -6.43 -33.89 -65.72
CA GLU A 691 -6.12 -34.99 -66.62
C GLU A 691 -7.20 -35.20 -67.69
N LYS A 692 -8.48 -35.07 -67.30
CA LYS A 692 -9.60 -35.13 -68.25
C LYS A 692 -9.55 -33.97 -69.26
N CYS A 693 -9.24 -32.75 -68.81
CA CYS A 693 -9.09 -31.61 -69.70
C CYS A 693 -7.89 -31.77 -70.65
N ASP A 694 -6.74 -32.24 -70.17
CA ASP A 694 -5.55 -32.49 -71.01
C ASP A 694 -5.79 -33.58 -72.05
N ALA A 695 -6.46 -34.67 -71.67
CA ALA A 695 -6.83 -35.75 -72.59
C ALA A 695 -7.84 -35.29 -73.65
N ALA A 696 -8.88 -34.55 -73.24
CA ALA A 696 -9.87 -34.00 -74.17
C ALA A 696 -9.23 -33.00 -75.15
N GLN A 697 -8.26 -32.20 -74.69
CA GLN A 697 -7.56 -31.25 -75.55
C GLN A 697 -6.74 -31.96 -76.64
N LYS A 698 -6.03 -33.04 -76.30
CA LYS A 698 -5.29 -33.84 -77.29
C LYS A 698 -6.22 -34.54 -78.27
N ALA A 699 -7.29 -35.16 -77.78
CA ALA A 699 -8.27 -35.83 -78.63
C ALA A 699 -8.99 -34.85 -79.58
N LEU A 700 -9.31 -33.64 -79.10
CA LEU A 700 -9.89 -32.60 -79.93
C LEU A 700 -8.89 -32.10 -80.99
N ALA A 701 -7.61 -31.92 -80.64
CA ALA A 701 -6.58 -31.48 -81.58
C ALA A 701 -6.34 -32.49 -82.73
N GLU A 702 -6.45 -33.79 -82.47
CA GLU A 702 -6.35 -34.84 -83.50
C GLU A 702 -7.49 -34.76 -84.54
N VAL A 703 -8.67 -34.32 -84.10
CA VAL A 703 -9.85 -34.10 -84.96
C VAL A 703 -9.80 -32.74 -85.65
N GLU A 704 -9.38 -31.71 -84.92
CA GLU A 704 -9.33 -30.31 -85.37
C GLU A 704 -8.40 -30.14 -86.57
N LYS A 705 -7.17 -30.65 -86.47
CA LYS A 705 -6.12 -30.39 -87.45
C LYS A 705 -6.47 -30.87 -88.88
N PRO A 706 -6.91 -32.13 -89.12
CA PRO A 706 -7.24 -32.58 -90.47
C PRO A 706 -8.44 -31.85 -91.08
N VAL A 707 -9.44 -31.51 -90.25
CA VAL A 707 -10.65 -30.79 -90.69
C VAL A 707 -10.29 -29.38 -91.15
N LEU A 708 -9.49 -28.66 -90.35
CA LEU A 708 -9.06 -27.30 -90.69
C LEU A 708 -8.14 -27.28 -91.91
N GLU A 709 -7.14 -28.17 -92.01
CA GLU A 709 -6.23 -28.25 -93.15
C GLU A 709 -6.99 -28.51 -94.46
N THR A 710 -7.93 -29.45 -94.47
CA THR A 710 -8.70 -29.80 -95.67
C THR A 710 -9.68 -28.69 -96.06
N SER A 711 -10.31 -28.05 -95.06
CA SER A 711 -11.19 -26.88 -95.29
C SER A 711 -10.41 -25.71 -95.90
N GLN A 712 -9.20 -25.45 -95.42
CA GLN A 712 -8.32 -24.43 -95.96
C GLN A 712 -7.93 -24.74 -97.42
N GLN A 713 -7.64 -26.00 -97.73
CA GLN A 713 -7.31 -26.43 -99.10
C GLN A 713 -8.50 -26.24 -100.08
N VAL A 714 -9.72 -26.58 -99.65
CA VAL A 714 -10.94 -26.30 -100.44
C VAL A 714 -11.08 -24.81 -100.72
N SER A 715 -10.86 -23.96 -99.71
CA SER A 715 -10.94 -22.51 -99.86
C SER A 715 -9.91 -21.97 -100.85
N GLN A 716 -8.67 -22.48 -100.84
CA GLN A 716 -7.62 -22.08 -101.78
C GLN A 716 -7.96 -22.50 -103.23
N ASN A 717 -8.46 -23.72 -103.42
CA ASN A 717 -8.83 -24.22 -104.75
C ASN A 717 -10.04 -23.47 -105.33
N HIS A 718 -11.04 -23.14 -104.49
CA HIS A 718 -12.15 -22.27 -104.90
C HIS A 718 -11.65 -20.91 -105.39
N GLN A 719 -10.75 -20.25 -104.65
CA GLN A 719 -10.17 -18.96 -105.06
C GLN A 719 -9.39 -19.03 -106.37
N THR A 720 -8.65 -20.12 -106.59
CA THR A 720 -7.89 -20.34 -107.83
C THR A 720 -8.81 -20.43 -109.05
N VAL A 721 -9.87 -21.25 -108.98
CA VAL A 721 -10.86 -21.39 -110.06
C VAL A 721 -11.57 -20.07 -110.32
N GLN A 722 -11.93 -19.34 -109.27
CA GLN A 722 -12.57 -18.02 -109.40
C GLN A 722 -11.70 -17.04 -110.18
N LYS A 723 -10.38 -17.03 -109.90
CA LYS A 723 -9.43 -16.19 -110.61
C LYS A 723 -9.30 -16.57 -112.08
N GLN A 724 -9.14 -17.86 -112.39
CA GLN A 724 -9.03 -18.33 -113.79
C GLN A 724 -10.29 -18.03 -114.62
N LEU A 725 -11.49 -18.18 -114.04
CA LEU A 725 -12.73 -17.79 -114.71
C LEU A 725 -12.79 -16.28 -115.00
N ALA A 726 -12.15 -15.45 -114.18
CA ALA A 726 -12.03 -14.02 -114.43
C ALA A 726 -11.03 -13.74 -115.56
N ASP A 727 -9.84 -14.34 -115.51
CA ASP A 727 -8.79 -14.18 -116.54
C ASP A 727 -9.30 -14.62 -117.92
N ALA A 728 -10.06 -15.73 -117.98
CA ALA A 728 -10.64 -16.23 -119.21
C ALA A 728 -11.75 -15.33 -119.78
N ALA A 729 -12.48 -14.63 -118.90
CA ALA A 729 -13.48 -13.64 -119.33
C ALA A 729 -12.81 -12.39 -119.92
N ASP A 730 -11.60 -12.05 -119.49
CA ASP A 730 -10.83 -10.93 -120.04
C ASP A 730 -10.26 -11.24 -121.44
N MET A 731 -9.86 -12.48 -121.73
CA MET A 731 -9.44 -12.89 -123.09
C MET A 731 -10.54 -12.67 -124.14
N LEU A 732 -11.80 -12.96 -123.79
CA LEU A 732 -12.94 -12.72 -124.70
C LEU A 732 -13.19 -11.23 -125.01
N ARG A 733 -12.61 -10.31 -124.24
CA ARG A 733 -12.84 -8.86 -124.40
C ARG A 733 -11.81 -8.15 -125.28
N GLN A 734 -10.70 -8.79 -125.67
CA GLN A 734 -9.62 -8.17 -126.47
C GLN A 734 -9.54 -8.75 -127.91
N PRO A 735 -10.25 -8.20 -128.92
CA PRO A 735 -10.10 -8.67 -130.31
C PRO A 735 -8.81 -8.12 -130.96
N THR A 736 -7.86 -8.98 -131.38
CA THR A 736 -6.76 -8.58 -132.29
C THR A 736 -7.29 -8.44 -133.71
N GLY A 737 -7.74 -7.23 -134.05
CA GLY A 737 -8.17 -6.90 -135.41
C GLY A 737 -9.49 -7.57 -135.81
N TRP A 738 -9.51 -8.25 -136.96
CA TRP A 738 -10.72 -8.84 -137.55
C TRP A 738 -10.80 -10.36 -137.40
N LEU A 739 -9.84 -10.98 -136.71
CA LEU A 739 -9.73 -12.42 -136.52
C LEU A 739 -10.49 -12.85 -135.25
N PRO A 740 -11.34 -13.90 -135.29
CA PRO A 740 -12.12 -14.38 -134.14
C PRO A 740 -11.32 -15.26 -133.16
N VAL A 741 -11.73 -15.31 -131.88
CA VAL A 741 -11.16 -16.18 -130.81
C VAL A 741 -12.15 -17.32 -130.49
N GLY A 742 -11.70 -18.58 -130.52
CA GLY A 742 -12.52 -19.80 -130.38
C GLY A 742 -12.91 -20.24 -128.96
N LEU A 743 -13.10 -19.33 -127.98
CA LEU A 743 -13.30 -19.70 -126.57
C LEU A 743 -14.77 -19.76 -126.13
N SER A 744 -15.19 -20.84 -125.43
CA SER A 744 -16.53 -21.00 -124.81
C SER A 744 -16.44 -21.63 -123.41
N LEU A 745 -16.97 -20.96 -122.38
CA LEU A 745 -16.82 -21.31 -120.94
C LEU A 745 -18.14 -21.44 -120.17
N GLY A 746 -19.26 -21.62 -120.87
CA GLY A 746 -20.58 -21.78 -120.27
C GLY A 746 -20.71 -22.95 -119.27
N PRO A 747 -20.24 -24.17 -119.58
CA PRO A 747 -20.41 -25.32 -118.69
C PRO A 747 -19.54 -25.22 -117.42
N GLU A 748 -18.33 -24.68 -117.51
CA GLU A 748 -17.39 -24.54 -116.40
C GLU A 748 -17.92 -23.56 -115.33
N ARG A 749 -18.53 -22.45 -115.75
CA ARG A 749 -19.15 -21.48 -114.84
C ARG A 749 -20.27 -22.10 -113.99
N ARG A 750 -21.12 -22.94 -114.60
CA ARG A 750 -22.20 -23.64 -113.90
C ARG A 750 -21.65 -24.70 -112.94
N GLU A 751 -20.58 -25.39 -113.31
CA GLU A 751 -19.91 -26.35 -112.44
C GLU A 751 -19.37 -25.65 -111.17
N PHE A 752 -18.72 -24.49 -111.31
CA PHE A 752 -18.24 -23.68 -110.18
C PHE A 752 -19.36 -23.29 -109.20
N ASP A 753 -20.47 -22.73 -109.70
CA ASP A 753 -21.61 -22.33 -108.86
C ASP A 753 -22.23 -23.53 -108.13
N SER A 754 -22.25 -24.70 -108.78
CA SER A 754 -22.77 -25.94 -108.18
C SER A 754 -21.88 -26.43 -107.02
N LEU A 755 -20.56 -26.35 -107.18
CA LEU A 755 -19.60 -26.71 -106.14
C LEU A 755 -19.67 -25.74 -104.96
N GLY A 756 -19.92 -24.44 -105.22
CA GLY A 756 -20.10 -23.43 -104.16
C GLY A 756 -21.31 -23.74 -103.26
N LYS A 757 -22.44 -24.11 -103.84
CA LYS A 757 -23.63 -24.56 -103.08
C LYS A 757 -23.38 -25.85 -102.30
N GLN A 758 -22.62 -26.79 -102.87
CA GLN A 758 -22.25 -28.02 -102.17
C GLN A 758 -21.38 -27.73 -100.94
N TRP A 759 -20.45 -26.78 -101.03
CA TRP A 759 -19.62 -26.37 -99.90
C TRP A 759 -20.44 -25.73 -98.77
N GLN A 760 -21.38 -24.83 -99.07
CA GLN A 760 -22.28 -24.25 -98.05
C GLN A 760 -23.15 -25.31 -97.35
N ASN A 761 -23.69 -26.27 -98.10
CA ASN A 761 -24.50 -27.36 -97.53
C ASN A 761 -23.72 -28.27 -96.56
N LEU A 762 -22.38 -28.31 -96.66
CA LEU A 762 -21.57 -29.07 -95.70
C LEU A 762 -21.48 -28.40 -94.32
N GLN A 763 -21.72 -27.09 -94.23
CA GLN A 763 -21.65 -26.36 -92.96
C GLN A 763 -22.90 -26.59 -92.09
N GLU A 764 -24.06 -26.82 -92.70
CA GLU A 764 -25.34 -26.97 -92.00
C GLU A 764 -25.61 -28.38 -91.46
N LYS A 765 -24.98 -29.42 -92.04
CA LYS A 765 -25.23 -30.82 -91.68
C LYS A 765 -24.21 -31.35 -90.69
N SER A 766 -24.68 -32.03 -89.65
CA SER A 766 -23.81 -32.74 -88.71
C SER A 766 -23.14 -33.95 -89.38
N LYS A 767 -21.81 -34.04 -89.29
CA LYS A 767 -21.02 -35.16 -89.85
C LYS A 767 -19.88 -35.57 -88.93
N THR A 768 -19.38 -36.78 -89.10
CA THR A 768 -18.11 -37.18 -88.48
C THR A 768 -16.94 -36.50 -89.20
N ALA A 769 -15.82 -36.30 -88.51
CA ALA A 769 -14.65 -35.61 -89.03
C ALA A 769 -14.06 -36.31 -90.26
N ILE A 770 -14.02 -37.65 -90.26
CA ILE A 770 -13.55 -38.44 -91.41
C ILE A 770 -14.46 -38.22 -92.63
N GLN A 771 -15.77 -38.21 -92.43
CA GLN A 771 -16.72 -37.96 -93.52
C GLN A 771 -16.61 -36.53 -94.03
N LEU A 772 -16.45 -35.55 -93.13
CA LEU A 772 -16.27 -34.16 -93.49
C LEU A 772 -14.97 -33.94 -94.28
N VAL A 773 -13.85 -34.50 -93.82
CA VAL A 773 -12.55 -34.45 -94.53
C VAL A 773 -12.66 -35.12 -95.90
N ALA A 774 -13.33 -36.28 -96.00
CA ALA A 774 -13.52 -36.94 -97.30
C ALA A 774 -14.37 -36.11 -98.27
N ASP A 775 -15.44 -35.49 -97.79
CA ASP A 775 -16.32 -34.66 -98.62
C ASP A 775 -15.66 -33.33 -99.01
N LEU A 776 -14.93 -32.69 -98.10
CA LEU A 776 -14.10 -31.53 -98.40
C LEU A 776 -12.97 -31.90 -99.38
N GLY A 777 -12.31 -33.04 -99.20
CA GLY A 777 -11.29 -33.53 -100.14
C GLY A 777 -11.83 -33.78 -101.55
N LYS A 778 -13.04 -34.34 -101.66
CA LYS A 778 -13.75 -34.47 -102.95
C LYS A 778 -14.10 -33.11 -103.55
N LEU A 779 -14.55 -32.14 -102.77
CA LEU A 779 -14.79 -30.78 -103.27
C LEU A 779 -13.50 -30.14 -103.77
N SER A 780 -12.42 -30.26 -103.01
CA SER A 780 -11.09 -29.75 -103.34
C SER A 780 -10.60 -30.29 -104.68
N SER A 781 -10.68 -31.61 -104.88
CA SER A 781 -10.26 -32.24 -106.15
C SER A 781 -11.15 -31.84 -107.32
N ARG A 782 -12.46 -31.64 -107.10
CA ARG A 782 -13.37 -31.16 -108.15
C ARG A 782 -13.08 -29.72 -108.56
N TYR A 783 -12.76 -28.83 -107.62
CA TYR A 783 -12.27 -27.50 -107.96
C TYR A 783 -10.95 -27.56 -108.74
N GLN A 784 -10.02 -28.43 -108.35
CA GLN A 784 -8.75 -28.59 -109.07
C GLN A 784 -8.96 -29.08 -110.52
N VAL A 785 -9.81 -30.09 -110.72
CA VAL A 785 -10.16 -30.58 -112.08
C VAL A 785 -10.83 -29.48 -112.90
N LEU A 786 -11.70 -28.67 -112.28
CA LEU A 786 -12.35 -27.54 -112.95
C LEU A 786 -11.32 -26.47 -113.37
N SER A 787 -10.34 -26.18 -112.52
CA SER A 787 -9.21 -25.29 -112.82
C SER A 787 -8.42 -25.77 -114.04
N GLU A 788 -8.08 -27.06 -114.10
CA GLU A 788 -7.36 -27.64 -115.25
C GLU A 788 -8.16 -27.57 -116.55
N LYS A 789 -9.49 -27.80 -116.51
CA LYS A 789 -10.36 -27.69 -117.69
C LYS A 789 -10.37 -26.27 -118.25
N ILE A 790 -10.52 -25.26 -117.39
CA ILE A 790 -10.52 -23.85 -117.79
C ILE A 790 -9.17 -23.46 -118.39
N GLY A 791 -8.06 -23.88 -117.74
CA GLY A 791 -6.71 -23.64 -118.26
C GLY A 791 -6.49 -24.19 -119.66
N ARG A 792 -6.88 -25.45 -119.92
CA ARG A 792 -6.74 -26.07 -121.27
C ARG A 792 -7.61 -25.39 -122.33
N ALA A 793 -8.81 -24.91 -121.96
CA ALA A 793 -9.68 -24.20 -122.90
C ALA A 793 -9.06 -22.85 -123.32
N MET A 794 -8.47 -22.12 -122.38
CA MET A 794 -7.77 -20.86 -122.68
C MET A 794 -6.55 -21.07 -123.58
N GLU A 795 -5.76 -22.12 -123.35
CA GLU A 795 -4.54 -22.41 -124.12
C GLU A 795 -4.84 -22.70 -125.60
N ARG A 796 -5.83 -23.56 -125.89
CA ARG A 796 -6.24 -23.82 -127.29
C ARG A 796 -6.72 -22.58 -128.03
N ALA A 797 -7.52 -21.74 -127.35
CA ALA A 797 -8.02 -20.52 -127.98
C ALA A 797 -6.90 -19.54 -128.36
N ALA A 798 -5.79 -19.53 -127.60
CA ALA A 798 -4.62 -18.73 -127.92
C ALA A 798 -3.82 -19.29 -129.12
N GLU A 799 -3.71 -20.61 -129.24
CA GLU A 799 -3.03 -21.26 -130.38
C GLU A 799 -3.76 -21.00 -131.71
N GLU A 800 -5.10 -21.17 -131.75
CA GLU A 800 -5.92 -20.93 -132.95
C GLU A 800 -5.79 -19.48 -133.47
N GLN A 801 -5.72 -18.51 -132.57
CA GLN A 801 -5.58 -17.10 -132.89
C GLN A 801 -4.22 -16.81 -133.54
N ALA A 802 -3.14 -17.45 -133.08
CA ALA A 802 -1.80 -17.26 -133.62
C ALA A 802 -1.65 -17.80 -135.06
N GLU A 803 -2.28 -18.93 -135.39
CA GLU A 803 -2.24 -19.48 -136.75
C GLU A 803 -2.94 -18.59 -137.77
N LEU A 804 -4.09 -18.02 -137.41
CA LEU A 804 -4.83 -17.09 -138.26
C LEU A 804 -4.03 -15.81 -138.57
N GLU A 805 -3.31 -15.26 -137.58
CA GLU A 805 -2.44 -14.09 -137.77
C GLU A 805 -1.29 -14.37 -138.74
N SER A 806 -0.72 -15.58 -138.71
CA SER A 806 0.35 -15.98 -139.63
C SER A 806 -0.12 -15.99 -141.10
N LEU A 807 -1.33 -16.50 -141.37
CA LEU A 807 -1.85 -16.64 -142.74
C LEU A 807 -2.21 -15.29 -143.39
N ASP A 808 -2.76 -14.33 -142.62
CA ASP A 808 -3.07 -12.98 -143.12
C ASP A 808 -1.78 -12.22 -143.52
N SER A 809 -0.69 -12.46 -142.79
CA SER A 809 0.64 -11.91 -143.07
C SER A 809 1.23 -12.45 -144.39
N GLU A 810 1.23 -13.77 -144.59
CA GLU A 810 1.74 -14.39 -145.82
C GLU A 810 1.00 -13.92 -147.08
N LEU A 811 -0.33 -13.80 -146.99
CA LEU A 811 -1.16 -13.32 -148.09
C LEU A 811 -0.79 -11.88 -148.50
N SER A 812 -0.57 -11.03 -147.50
CA SER A 812 -0.19 -9.63 -147.70
C SER A 812 1.17 -9.51 -148.40
N GLU A 813 2.14 -10.36 -148.04
CA GLU A 813 3.46 -10.39 -148.68
C GLU A 813 3.38 -10.76 -150.17
N HIS A 814 2.61 -11.81 -150.51
CA HIS A 814 2.44 -12.23 -151.90
C HIS A 814 1.75 -11.16 -152.77
N ARG A 815 0.81 -10.40 -152.21
CA ARG A 815 0.16 -9.27 -152.92
C ARG A 815 1.16 -8.16 -153.27
N GLU A 816 2.08 -7.83 -152.37
CA GLU A 816 3.11 -6.81 -152.64
C GLU A 816 4.11 -7.25 -153.73
N ARG A 817 4.48 -8.53 -153.77
CA ARG A 817 5.35 -9.06 -154.85
C ARG A 817 4.72 -8.90 -156.22
N TRP A 818 3.44 -9.24 -156.38
CA TRP A 818 2.72 -9.03 -157.64
C TRP A 818 2.61 -7.55 -158.03
N LYS A 819 2.37 -6.64 -157.08
CA LYS A 819 2.40 -5.19 -157.35
C LYS A 819 3.75 -4.71 -157.89
N ASN A 820 4.84 -5.27 -157.38
CA ASN A 820 6.19 -4.95 -157.86
C ASN A 820 6.44 -5.46 -159.29
N LEU A 821 5.97 -6.68 -159.62
CA LEU A 821 6.08 -7.21 -160.99
C LEU A 821 5.29 -6.38 -162.00
N ARG A 822 4.11 -5.89 -161.63
CA ARG A 822 3.34 -4.95 -162.46
C ARG A 822 4.16 -3.72 -162.86
N ARG A 823 4.96 -3.19 -161.92
CA ARG A 823 5.82 -2.03 -162.19
C ARG A 823 6.96 -2.37 -163.14
N ALA A 824 7.50 -3.59 -163.07
CA ALA A 824 8.60 -4.04 -163.92
C ALA A 824 8.17 -4.24 -165.39
N TYR A 825 6.97 -4.74 -165.64
CA TYR A 825 6.44 -4.99 -166.99
C TYR A 825 5.56 -3.86 -167.54
N ARG A 826 5.76 -2.62 -167.08
CA ARG A 826 4.89 -1.48 -167.43
C ARG A 826 4.77 -1.23 -168.93
N ASP A 827 5.86 -1.45 -169.66
CA ASP A 827 5.92 -1.22 -171.11
C ASP A 827 5.30 -2.38 -171.91
N ASN A 828 4.87 -3.45 -171.23
CA ASN A 828 4.15 -4.57 -171.80
C ASN A 828 2.66 -4.51 -171.39
N PRO A 829 1.76 -4.10 -172.30
CA PRO A 829 0.35 -3.91 -171.96
C PRO A 829 -0.35 -5.21 -171.54
N GLN A 830 0.05 -6.38 -172.07
CA GLN A 830 -0.58 -7.66 -171.76
C GLN A 830 -0.28 -8.10 -170.31
N ALA A 831 1.01 -8.15 -169.95
CA ALA A 831 1.42 -8.56 -168.61
C ALA A 831 0.90 -7.61 -167.51
N SER A 832 0.92 -6.30 -167.76
CA SER A 832 0.47 -5.31 -166.78
C SER A 832 -1.03 -5.44 -166.48
N GLN A 833 -1.84 -5.77 -167.49
CA GLN A 833 -3.29 -5.91 -167.33
C GLN A 833 -3.66 -7.22 -166.62
N GLU A 834 -3.05 -8.34 -166.99
CA GLU A 834 -3.28 -9.62 -166.30
C GLU A 834 -2.83 -9.60 -164.82
N ILE A 835 -1.70 -8.93 -164.49
CA ILE A 835 -1.30 -8.76 -163.08
C ILE A 835 -2.32 -7.90 -162.31
N ASN A 836 -2.92 -6.90 -162.96
CA ASN A 836 -3.97 -6.08 -162.34
C ASN A 836 -5.22 -6.90 -162.00
N ASP A 837 -5.70 -7.70 -162.95
CA ASP A 837 -6.91 -8.49 -162.76
C ASP A 837 -6.75 -9.51 -161.61
N LEU A 838 -5.55 -10.09 -161.48
CA LEU A 838 -5.22 -10.97 -160.35
C LEU A 838 -5.25 -10.23 -159.01
N LEU A 839 -4.61 -9.06 -158.92
CA LEU A 839 -4.56 -8.28 -157.69
C LEU A 839 -5.94 -7.80 -157.24
N ASP A 840 -6.77 -7.33 -158.17
CA ASP A 840 -8.14 -6.89 -157.90
C ASP A 840 -9.04 -8.07 -157.47
N GLY A 841 -8.87 -9.25 -158.08
CA GLY A 841 -9.58 -10.46 -157.69
C GLY A 841 -9.27 -10.90 -156.25
N VAL A 842 -7.98 -10.85 -155.87
CA VAL A 842 -7.54 -11.17 -154.50
C VAL A 842 -8.07 -10.14 -153.50
N GLU A 843 -8.03 -8.85 -153.84
CA GLU A 843 -8.53 -7.77 -152.96
C GLU A 843 -10.00 -7.96 -152.60
N LYS A 844 -10.85 -8.25 -153.59
CA LYS A 844 -12.28 -8.49 -153.38
C LYS A 844 -12.55 -9.70 -152.49
N GLU A 845 -11.80 -10.79 -152.65
CA GLU A 845 -11.97 -11.98 -151.80
C GLU A 845 -11.52 -11.72 -150.35
N VAL A 846 -10.41 -11.03 -150.13
CA VAL A 846 -9.97 -10.64 -148.77
C VAL A 846 -11.01 -9.76 -148.08
N GLU A 847 -11.57 -8.77 -148.78
CA GLU A 847 -12.62 -7.92 -148.21
C GLU A 847 -13.89 -8.71 -147.89
N SER A 848 -14.23 -9.72 -148.70
CA SER A 848 -15.37 -10.60 -148.42
C SER A 848 -15.17 -11.45 -147.17
N LEU A 849 -13.99 -12.05 -146.99
CA LEU A 849 -13.63 -12.83 -145.81
C LEU A 849 -13.60 -11.96 -144.55
N ARG A 850 -13.06 -10.73 -144.65
CA ARG A 850 -13.08 -9.74 -143.57
C ARG A 850 -14.47 -9.38 -143.12
N LYS A 851 -15.39 -9.20 -144.06
CA LYS A 851 -16.78 -8.85 -143.76
C LYS A 851 -17.51 -10.01 -143.10
N GLN A 852 -17.37 -11.22 -143.64
CA GLN A 852 -18.01 -12.42 -143.08
C GLN A 852 -17.48 -12.77 -141.68
N ALA A 853 -16.17 -12.65 -141.45
CA ALA A 853 -15.57 -12.86 -140.12
C ALA A 853 -16.05 -11.82 -139.08
N ARG A 854 -16.16 -10.53 -139.45
CA ARG A 854 -16.69 -9.49 -138.56
C ARG A 854 -18.18 -9.65 -138.24
N GLN A 855 -18.93 -10.27 -139.14
CA GLN A 855 -20.35 -10.57 -138.95
C GLN A 855 -20.58 -11.86 -138.15
N GLY A 856 -19.51 -12.63 -137.89
CA GLY A 856 -19.59 -13.90 -137.17
C GLY A 856 -20.12 -15.06 -138.02
N ASP A 857 -20.16 -14.89 -139.35
CA ASP A 857 -20.70 -15.88 -140.29
C ASP A 857 -19.67 -16.98 -140.63
N LEU A 858 -18.41 -16.83 -140.20
CA LEU A 858 -17.33 -17.81 -140.36
C LEU A 858 -16.77 -18.20 -139.00
N SER A 859 -16.61 -19.51 -138.75
CA SER A 859 -15.83 -19.99 -137.61
C SER A 859 -14.33 -19.73 -137.81
N ALA A 860 -13.55 -19.71 -136.73
CA ALA A 860 -12.10 -19.56 -136.79
C ALA A 860 -11.45 -20.58 -137.75
N GLU A 861 -11.81 -21.86 -137.66
CA GLU A 861 -11.36 -22.92 -138.57
C GLU A 861 -11.76 -22.68 -140.04
N GLN A 862 -13.00 -22.22 -140.28
CA GLN A 862 -13.48 -21.95 -141.65
C GLN A 862 -12.74 -20.77 -142.27
N LEU A 863 -12.45 -19.73 -141.47
CA LEU A 863 -11.68 -18.58 -141.90
C LEU A 863 -10.24 -18.97 -142.24
N GLU A 864 -9.63 -19.81 -141.41
CA GLU A 864 -8.27 -20.32 -141.61
C GLU A 864 -8.15 -21.09 -142.94
N GLN A 865 -9.09 -22.00 -143.22
CA GLN A 865 -9.10 -22.77 -144.47
C GLN A 865 -9.28 -21.85 -145.70
N ALA A 866 -10.14 -20.84 -145.60
CA ALA A 866 -10.36 -19.89 -146.68
C ALA A 866 -9.10 -19.04 -146.97
N LEU A 867 -8.43 -18.54 -145.94
CA LEU A 867 -7.17 -17.80 -146.07
C LEU A 867 -6.06 -18.69 -146.67
N LYS A 868 -5.88 -19.92 -146.17
CA LYS A 868 -4.92 -20.90 -146.75
C LYS A 868 -5.15 -21.10 -148.25
N LYS A 869 -6.41 -21.28 -148.67
CA LYS A 869 -6.77 -21.47 -150.08
C LYS A 869 -6.44 -20.23 -150.91
N LEU A 870 -6.76 -19.05 -150.40
CA LEU A 870 -6.50 -17.78 -151.07
C LEU A 870 -5.00 -17.53 -151.24
N THR A 871 -4.22 -17.63 -150.16
CA THR A 871 -2.75 -17.47 -150.17
C THR A 871 -2.08 -18.40 -151.17
N ARG A 872 -2.50 -19.67 -151.22
CA ARG A 872 -1.99 -20.63 -152.20
C ARG A 872 -2.29 -20.23 -153.65
N ARG A 873 -3.49 -19.71 -153.92
CA ARG A 873 -3.89 -19.28 -155.27
C ARG A 873 -3.03 -18.10 -155.74
N VAL A 874 -2.82 -17.09 -154.89
CA VAL A 874 -1.99 -15.92 -155.23
C VAL A 874 -0.55 -16.32 -155.53
N ARG A 875 0.00 -17.26 -154.76
CA ARG A 875 1.39 -17.70 -154.90
C ARG A 875 1.67 -18.43 -156.21
N LEU A 876 0.72 -19.18 -156.74
CA LEU A 876 0.93 -20.09 -157.89
C LEU A 876 0.53 -19.48 -159.25
N ALA A 877 -0.03 -18.27 -159.26
CA ALA A 877 -0.46 -17.66 -160.49
C ALA A 877 0.70 -17.34 -161.46
N GLN A 878 0.39 -17.34 -162.76
CA GLN A 878 1.31 -17.03 -163.84
C GLN A 878 0.62 -16.06 -164.80
N VAL A 879 1.34 -15.03 -165.24
CA VAL A 879 0.80 -13.95 -166.08
C VAL A 879 1.58 -13.89 -167.40
N ALA A 880 0.87 -13.89 -168.53
CA ALA A 880 1.46 -13.84 -169.88
C ALA A 880 2.28 -12.55 -170.10
N VAL A 881 3.48 -12.67 -170.67
CA VAL A 881 4.34 -11.56 -171.09
C VAL A 881 4.37 -11.47 -172.62
N ASP A 882 4.45 -12.59 -173.32
CA ASP A 882 4.27 -12.63 -174.77
C ASP A 882 3.62 -13.97 -175.17
N ASP A 883 3.36 -14.16 -176.46
CA ASP A 883 2.71 -15.37 -177.00
C ASP A 883 3.44 -16.68 -176.64
N GLN A 884 4.70 -16.62 -176.19
CA GLN A 884 5.53 -17.76 -175.84
C GLN A 884 6.13 -17.70 -174.43
N HIS A 885 5.91 -16.65 -173.62
CA HIS A 885 6.43 -16.51 -172.26
C HIS A 885 5.45 -15.92 -171.22
N ALA A 886 5.47 -16.41 -169.98
CA ALA A 886 4.73 -15.93 -168.80
C ALA A 886 5.67 -15.60 -167.63
N VAL A 887 5.20 -14.88 -166.62
CA VAL A 887 5.92 -14.59 -165.38
C VAL A 887 5.17 -15.12 -164.15
N ASP A 888 5.91 -15.71 -163.21
CA ASP A 888 5.38 -16.11 -161.90
C ASP A 888 5.50 -14.99 -160.85
N VAL A 889 4.97 -15.21 -159.63
CA VAL A 889 5.03 -14.23 -158.51
C VAL A 889 6.46 -13.82 -158.10
N ASN A 890 7.48 -14.55 -158.57
CA ASN A 890 8.90 -14.25 -158.29
C ASN A 890 9.59 -13.53 -159.46
N GLY A 891 8.87 -13.24 -160.55
CA GLY A 891 9.42 -12.55 -161.72
C GLY A 891 10.22 -13.43 -162.67
N ARG A 892 10.10 -14.75 -162.58
CA ARG A 892 10.78 -15.66 -163.50
C ARG A 892 9.98 -15.80 -164.79
N VAL A 893 10.62 -15.44 -165.90
CA VAL A 893 10.07 -15.66 -167.24
C VAL A 893 10.16 -17.15 -167.58
N ILE A 894 9.03 -17.77 -167.86
CA ILE A 894 8.85 -19.20 -168.16
C ILE A 894 8.10 -19.33 -169.49
N PRO A 895 8.31 -20.39 -170.29
CA PRO A 895 7.58 -20.54 -171.55
C PRO A 895 6.07 -20.58 -171.30
N PHE A 896 5.34 -19.69 -171.99
CA PHE A 896 3.88 -19.58 -171.98
C PHE A 896 3.32 -20.87 -172.53
N ARG A 897 2.96 -21.76 -171.62
CA ARG A 897 2.09 -22.86 -171.96
C ARG A 897 0.69 -22.29 -172.00
N GLU A 898 0.15 -22.14 -173.20
CA GLU A 898 -1.29 -22.05 -173.41
C GLU A 898 -1.88 -23.42 -173.05
N SER A 899 -1.92 -23.69 -171.74
CA SER A 899 -2.61 -24.82 -171.12
C SER A 899 -3.51 -24.26 -170.04
N THR A 900 -4.78 -24.09 -170.42
CA THR A 900 -5.96 -24.39 -169.58
C THR A 900 -5.83 -24.05 -168.10
N TYR A 901 -6.23 -22.83 -167.75
CA TYR A 901 -7.05 -22.52 -166.57
C TYR A 901 -8.04 -21.39 -166.92
N ARG A 902 -8.83 -21.59 -167.99
CA ARG A 902 -10.22 -21.11 -168.01
C ARG A 902 -11.02 -22.24 -167.34
N GLU A 903 -11.71 -21.88 -166.27
CA GLU A 903 -12.29 -22.73 -165.21
C GLU A 903 -11.33 -23.06 -164.06
N PHE A 904 -11.22 -22.12 -163.10
CA PHE A 904 -11.63 -22.31 -161.69
C PHE A 904 -11.80 -20.96 -160.98
#